data_AF-A0A5C3N461-F1
#
_entry.id   AF-A0A5C3N461-F1
#
_cell.length_a   1.000
_cell.length_b   1.000
_cell.length_c   1.000
_cell.angle_alpha   90.00
_cell.angle_beta   90.00
_cell.angle_gamma   90.00
#
_symmetry.space_group_name_H-M   'P 1'
#
loop_
_entity.id
_entity.type
_entity.pdbx_description
1 polymer ?
#
loop_
_entity_poly.entity_id
_entity_poly.type
_entity_poly.pdbx_seq_one_letter_code
_entity_poly.pdbx_strand_id
1 'polypeptide(L)'
;MVKTRRSKQTTAAESSDHAESASQAGADDAGVTLALKLPEDIDYDALSSILPDVPLTNPNPDAIVSFYRFLLAQVSELDAVQREVEELRAESERKDVELDQALQDKETAAKEADANVEAAQKELKQVKEERDQLAAKNRELEHKIANLSNTQSSSSTEVITLRQRVEDTEREKRDLVLVVSRLKEDSAQREQEIQTLRTNLRQARQEHQTLEAQLREARSTETSTKFKVDSLTQQLTLAKEEFERTSAELTTKTEEFARYRRTKHAELAELQAEHDALTQTHASVESTFKALQSAHAAQAHQLSQAQARVQELTGRLAEQEASYSSEAANLRRLMAIMEERDEQARDVVENLEREWAQVGEKAERRENVLREAIERERRRAEEAEKRAVQLEEVVERMGTGELPLPLTSVSAPGTPGTPSVLATPRRGGMSSIVPESMTGLSPTVSLASRVQRSGKTFTEVYTDYVKLQDEYARKCVESEEMERTMARILAQIEERTPILTEQRLEYERLQSEAAQLAAQLAETIAERDQEASHAREASQKLSKTNKENELLQQQLDDLGRQVQHLLKDIARKEDPLLPDDRQLEQDQSTAPAENIEEVITNNLVLFRSIGALQQQNMRLLKITRELGQKLEAEERDYRATMEAEQHEAIREAHDAIQQLEAKLESQKRSHEITVQAYIKERDALRAMLSRTGDGHSHVVGEMPPPVTINGNAKEADMARELAEVQRQFDAYRHEMGIDVDKLREEAFAAQKESHRLSAELAKANAKVEYLSDRHRMAQEQYNIQNRELESLHSRNRQLLDQYTRVDIECNRLSEDLATANSRVEQLRNECANLRAEKKIWESVQLRLVEENKALTMERSQLSDLMSNVQRMHLDLEQSGQNDRRRLESQIHMLETQTEDLRTQLSHERENVRHLSLQKDVELKDLQTRLDKTLQDLSKTRESLVAAETSNKHHQERLDDFTRQLRGNEEKLAVYERRSAPVNGVAARTDEGMSREQQLEAEVADLRSALKVSEVDLANARSNVAQFQEISQANETALATLSATHDEFKATSEAQLARLESDCNAFREQVQTAQEELRVATLKQHEAEQTLATERTAWLTDKRTLEETIIDITTAEKNSETDRSSRETEVRELEQRIKAAEERYSREVIVHAETIKQVENLKNQLGATQATVRDALAAAETAKAKLASSEDSWKQQKEALDKEVTDLHARCKDLAAQNSILHQHLESSCARSSRTSVKRRRLWTSNSS
;
A
#
# COMPACT_ATOMS: atom_id res chain seq x y z
N MET A 1 -114.97 2.66 -51.14
CA MET A 1 -116.09 2.42 -50.20
C MET A 1 -116.68 3.76 -49.80
N VAL A 2 -117.96 3.96 -49.46
CA VAL A 2 -119.24 3.33 -49.88
C VAL A 2 -120.37 4.09 -49.15
N LYS A 3 -121.49 4.41 -49.85
CA LYS A 3 -122.78 4.96 -49.31
C LYS A 3 -122.73 6.42 -48.75
N THR A 4 -123.62 7.41 -49.02
CA THR A 4 -125.02 7.60 -49.53
C THR A 4 -126.03 7.97 -48.43
N ARG A 5 -127.14 8.74 -48.64
CA ARG A 5 -127.62 9.68 -49.70
C ARG A 5 -129.07 10.17 -49.33
N ARG A 6 -129.44 11.40 -49.71
CA ARG A 6 -130.81 11.97 -49.94
C ARG A 6 -132.01 11.64 -49.03
N SER A 7 -132.75 12.71 -48.70
CA SER A 7 -134.17 12.91 -49.08
C SER A 7 -134.43 14.43 -49.10
N LYS A 8 -135.33 15.06 -49.88
CA LYS A 8 -136.48 14.62 -50.72
C LYS A 8 -136.62 15.61 -51.91
N GLN A 9 -137.29 15.26 -53.02
CA GLN A 9 -137.35 16.15 -54.22
C GLN A 9 -138.61 15.97 -55.10
N THR A 10 -139.24 17.11 -55.46
CA THR A 10 -139.80 17.53 -56.77
C THR A 10 -140.83 16.75 -57.64
N THR A 11 -141.70 17.57 -58.26
CA THR A 11 -142.18 17.61 -59.68
C THR A 11 -143.30 16.69 -60.22
N ALA A 12 -144.08 17.29 -61.13
CA ALA A 12 -144.96 16.70 -62.15
C ALA A 12 -144.12 16.14 -63.34
N ALA A 13 -144.65 15.64 -64.47
CA ALA A 13 -146.00 15.70 -65.07
C ALA A 13 -146.24 14.51 -66.05
N GLU A 14 -147.45 14.37 -66.62
CA GLU A 14 -147.73 14.27 -68.09
C GLU A 14 -149.20 13.88 -68.46
N SER A 15 -149.67 14.43 -69.59
CA SER A 15 -150.66 13.98 -70.63
C SER A 15 -152.09 13.39 -70.38
N SER A 16 -152.99 13.75 -71.34
CA SER A 16 -154.16 13.02 -71.93
C SER A 16 -155.65 13.29 -71.54
N ASP A 17 -156.30 14.11 -72.39
CA ASP A 17 -157.60 13.98 -73.13
C ASP A 17 -159.07 13.99 -72.56
N HIS A 18 -159.93 14.58 -73.42
CA HIS A 18 -161.38 14.40 -73.71
C HIS A 18 -162.56 15.07 -72.93
N ALA A 19 -163.12 16.15 -73.54
CA ALA A 19 -164.45 16.21 -74.23
C ALA A 19 -165.80 16.69 -73.57
N GLU A 20 -166.68 17.18 -74.47
CA GLU A 20 -168.17 17.40 -74.44
C GLU A 20 -168.84 18.72 -73.95
N SER A 21 -170.14 18.88 -74.27
CA SER A 21 -170.88 20.16 -74.56
C SER A 21 -172.42 20.02 -74.47
N ALA A 22 -173.21 21.11 -74.26
CA ALA A 22 -174.64 21.27 -74.68
C ALA A 22 -175.29 22.64 -74.31
N SER A 23 -176.45 22.98 -74.93
CA SER A 23 -177.37 24.11 -74.64
C SER A 23 -178.80 23.84 -75.17
N GLN A 24 -179.89 24.55 -74.75
CA GLN A 24 -181.23 24.46 -75.40
C GLN A 24 -182.37 25.45 -74.96
N ALA A 25 -183.51 25.38 -75.69
CA ALA A 25 -184.88 25.94 -75.50
C ALA A 25 -185.15 27.40 -75.96
N GLY A 26 -186.36 27.82 -76.40
CA GLY A 26 -187.67 27.17 -76.66
C GLY A 26 -188.74 28.20 -77.15
N ALA A 27 -189.92 27.83 -77.72
CA ALA A 27 -190.77 28.76 -78.53
C ALA A 27 -192.33 28.61 -78.47
N ASP A 28 -193.02 29.60 -79.10
CA ASP A 28 -194.28 29.55 -79.92
C ASP A 28 -195.74 29.88 -79.45
N ASP A 29 -196.40 30.72 -80.30
CA ASP A 29 -197.79 30.79 -80.85
C ASP A 29 -199.02 31.57 -80.22
N ALA A 30 -200.10 31.76 -81.02
CA ALA A 30 -201.02 32.93 -81.05
C ALA A 30 -202.58 32.67 -81.18
N GLY A 31 -203.40 33.69 -81.56
CA GLY A 31 -204.89 33.63 -81.72
C GLY A 31 -205.59 34.90 -82.29
N VAL A 32 -206.87 34.85 -82.75
CA VAL A 32 -207.52 35.83 -83.69
C VAL A 32 -209.05 36.06 -83.49
N THR A 33 -209.63 37.25 -83.82
CA THR A 33 -210.93 37.54 -84.57
C THR A 33 -211.56 38.97 -84.40
N LEU A 34 -212.63 39.33 -85.15
CA LEU A 34 -213.02 40.72 -85.54
C LEU A 34 -214.56 40.90 -85.78
N ALA A 35 -215.18 42.07 -85.50
CA ALA A 35 -216.56 42.47 -85.94
C ALA A 35 -216.81 44.01 -85.96
N LEU A 36 -217.84 44.52 -86.68
CA LEU A 36 -218.13 45.97 -86.88
C LEU A 36 -219.63 46.33 -87.05
N LYS A 37 -220.04 47.56 -86.70
CA LYS A 37 -221.35 48.23 -87.00
C LYS A 37 -221.29 49.77 -86.83
N LEU A 38 -222.26 50.49 -87.43
CA LEU A 38 -222.40 51.97 -87.42
C LEU A 38 -223.43 52.47 -86.37
N PRO A 39 -223.27 53.73 -85.90
CA PRO A 39 -224.34 54.76 -85.84
C PRO A 39 -224.01 55.94 -86.79
N GLU A 40 -224.97 56.65 -87.41
CA GLU A 40 -225.86 57.69 -86.87
C GLU A 40 -225.15 59.00 -86.45
N ASP A 41 -225.01 59.93 -87.41
CA ASP A 41 -225.12 61.39 -87.25
C ASP A 41 -224.98 62.07 -88.64
N ILE A 42 -226.09 62.52 -89.24
CA ILE A 42 -226.10 63.27 -90.51
C ILE A 42 -226.93 64.52 -90.31
N ASP A 43 -226.27 65.65 -90.08
CA ASP A 43 -226.91 66.93 -89.82
C ASP A 43 -227.34 67.62 -91.13
N TYR A 44 -228.54 68.19 -91.13
CA TYR A 44 -229.26 68.56 -92.36
C TYR A 44 -228.80 69.90 -92.95
N ASP A 45 -228.28 70.81 -92.13
CA ASP A 45 -227.83 72.13 -92.61
C ASP A 45 -226.59 72.03 -93.51
N ALA A 46 -225.69 71.05 -93.25
CA ALA A 46 -224.50 70.82 -94.06
C ALA A 46 -224.83 70.53 -95.54
N LEU A 47 -225.90 69.76 -95.79
CA LEU A 47 -226.37 69.41 -97.15
C LEU A 47 -226.83 70.62 -97.97
N SER A 48 -227.32 71.68 -97.31
CA SER A 48 -227.76 72.91 -98.01
C SER A 48 -226.58 73.74 -98.55
N SER A 49 -225.41 73.67 -97.89
CA SER A 49 -224.24 74.47 -98.24
C SER A 49 -223.47 73.97 -99.47
N ILE A 50 -223.74 72.73 -99.91
CA ILE A 50 -222.99 72.02 -100.95
C ILE A 50 -223.76 71.99 -102.30
N LEU A 51 -225.07 72.28 -102.31
CA LEU A 51 -225.91 72.28 -103.52
C LEU A 51 -226.87 73.50 -103.58
N PRO A 52 -226.49 74.62 -104.22
CA PRO A 52 -227.34 75.81 -104.32
C PRO A 52 -228.56 75.66 -105.25
N ASP A 53 -228.45 74.89 -106.33
CA ASP A 53 -229.30 75.05 -107.53
C ASP A 53 -230.46 74.05 -107.67
N VAL A 54 -230.87 73.35 -106.60
CA VAL A 54 -231.92 72.30 -106.67
C VAL A 54 -233.04 72.56 -105.65
N PRO A 55 -234.25 73.01 -106.07
CA PRO A 55 -235.36 73.24 -105.16
C PRO A 55 -235.96 71.92 -104.64
N LEU A 56 -235.75 71.64 -103.35
CA LEU A 56 -236.17 70.41 -102.65
C LEU A 56 -237.69 70.19 -102.54
N THR A 57 -238.52 71.06 -103.11
CA THR A 57 -239.97 70.85 -103.24
C THR A 57 -240.37 70.01 -104.47
N ASN A 58 -239.47 69.77 -105.43
CA ASN A 58 -239.59 68.69 -106.45
C ASN A 58 -238.29 68.55 -107.30
N PRO A 59 -237.40 67.58 -107.00
CA PRO A 59 -236.16 67.35 -107.76
C PRO A 59 -236.26 66.21 -108.82
N ASN A 60 -235.29 66.16 -109.74
CA ASN A 60 -235.24 65.29 -110.94
C ASN A 60 -234.11 64.23 -110.85
N PRO A 61 -234.20 63.04 -111.49
CA PRO A 61 -233.33 61.89 -111.19
C PRO A 61 -231.81 62.09 -111.39
N ASP A 62 -231.37 62.89 -112.36
CA ASP A 62 -229.94 63.08 -112.65
C ASP A 62 -229.13 63.66 -111.47
N ALA A 63 -229.79 64.36 -110.54
CA ALA A 63 -229.17 64.93 -109.35
C ALA A 63 -228.67 63.87 -108.34
N ILE A 64 -229.16 62.63 -108.42
CA ILE A 64 -228.82 61.56 -107.45
C ILE A 64 -227.48 60.88 -107.82
N VAL A 65 -227.18 60.77 -109.11
CA VAL A 65 -226.02 60.00 -109.62
C VAL A 65 -224.70 60.77 -109.46
N SER A 66 -224.74 62.10 -109.51
CA SER A 66 -223.57 62.95 -109.26
C SER A 66 -223.11 62.88 -107.80
N PHE A 67 -224.05 62.88 -106.85
CA PHE A 67 -223.76 62.92 -105.41
C PHE A 67 -222.93 61.72 -104.93
N TYR A 68 -223.28 60.51 -105.39
CA TYR A 68 -222.58 59.27 -105.04
C TYR A 68 -221.13 59.21 -105.55
N ARG A 69 -220.79 59.89 -106.65
CA ARG A 69 -219.41 59.88 -107.19
C ARG A 69 -218.45 60.75 -106.39
N PHE A 70 -218.93 61.86 -105.81
CA PHE A 70 -218.09 62.76 -105.04
C PHE A 70 -217.65 62.14 -103.70
N LEU A 71 -218.61 61.54 -102.97
CA LEU A 71 -218.35 60.87 -101.69
C LEU A 71 -217.35 59.72 -101.80
N LEU A 72 -217.41 58.92 -102.87
CA LEU A 72 -216.50 57.79 -103.07
C LEU A 72 -215.04 58.21 -103.32
N ALA A 73 -214.78 59.40 -103.86
CA ALA A 73 -213.42 59.89 -104.07
C ALA A 73 -212.75 60.26 -102.74
N GLN A 74 -213.43 61.07 -101.92
CA GLN A 74 -212.88 61.59 -100.64
C GLN A 74 -212.55 60.49 -99.63
N VAL A 75 -213.32 59.40 -99.60
CA VAL A 75 -213.00 58.24 -98.72
C VAL A 75 -211.67 57.59 -99.12
N SER A 76 -211.36 57.51 -100.42
CA SER A 76 -210.12 56.85 -100.88
C SER A 76 -208.83 57.62 -100.57
N GLU A 77 -208.91 58.95 -100.42
CA GLU A 77 -207.75 59.78 -100.06
C GLU A 77 -207.42 59.69 -98.56
N LEU A 78 -208.43 59.62 -97.68
CA LEU A 78 -208.25 59.45 -96.23
C LEU A 78 -207.62 58.10 -95.87
N ASP A 79 -208.07 57.03 -96.51
CA ASP A 79 -207.55 55.67 -96.34
C ASP A 79 -206.05 55.55 -96.70
N ALA A 80 -205.56 56.38 -97.62
CA ALA A 80 -204.15 56.39 -98.01
C ALA A 80 -203.28 57.04 -96.93
N VAL A 81 -203.66 58.23 -96.47
CA VAL A 81 -202.89 59.03 -95.49
C VAL A 81 -202.74 58.31 -94.13
N GLN A 82 -203.74 57.53 -93.71
CA GLN A 82 -203.64 56.78 -92.45
C GLN A 82 -202.54 55.70 -92.48
N ARG A 83 -202.31 55.04 -93.62
CA ARG A 83 -201.29 53.98 -93.74
C ARG A 83 -199.86 54.54 -93.65
N GLU A 84 -199.59 55.67 -94.30
CA GLU A 84 -198.27 56.33 -94.21
C GLU A 84 -197.93 56.76 -92.77
N VAL A 85 -198.93 57.18 -91.98
CA VAL A 85 -198.74 57.56 -90.57
C VAL A 85 -198.46 56.35 -89.67
N GLU A 86 -198.98 55.17 -90.01
CA GLU A 86 -198.72 53.92 -89.27
C GLU A 86 -197.33 53.36 -89.60
N GLU A 87 -196.90 53.37 -90.87
CA GLU A 87 -195.56 52.91 -91.28
C GLU A 87 -194.45 53.78 -90.66
N LEU A 88 -194.61 55.11 -90.66
CA LEU A 88 -193.62 56.03 -90.06
C LEU A 88 -193.46 55.85 -88.55
N ARG A 89 -194.50 55.40 -87.84
CA ARG A 89 -194.39 55.06 -86.40
C ARG A 89 -193.59 53.78 -86.18
N ALA A 90 -193.89 52.73 -86.94
CA ALA A 90 -193.16 51.47 -86.88
C ALA A 90 -191.66 51.63 -87.25
N GLU A 91 -191.32 52.60 -88.11
CA GLU A 91 -189.93 52.97 -88.37
C GLU A 91 -189.24 53.72 -87.22
N SER A 92 -189.97 54.48 -86.40
CA SER A 92 -189.39 55.16 -85.24
C SER A 92 -189.06 54.15 -84.14
N GLU A 93 -190.04 53.32 -83.76
CA GLU A 93 -189.91 52.34 -82.68
C GLU A 93 -188.76 51.33 -82.94
N ARG A 94 -188.51 50.98 -84.20
CA ARG A 94 -187.34 50.16 -84.59
C ARG A 94 -186.01 50.86 -84.32
N LYS A 95 -185.88 52.14 -84.68
CA LYS A 95 -184.63 52.92 -84.52
C LYS A 95 -184.32 53.18 -83.04
N ASP A 96 -185.33 53.37 -82.22
CA ASP A 96 -185.17 53.51 -80.77
C ASP A 96 -184.64 52.21 -80.14
N VAL A 97 -185.17 51.04 -80.53
CA VAL A 97 -184.65 49.73 -80.10
C VAL A 97 -183.23 49.46 -80.61
N GLU A 98 -182.91 49.80 -81.86
CA GLU A 98 -181.54 49.69 -82.40
C GLU A 98 -180.53 50.55 -81.64
N LEU A 99 -180.93 51.74 -81.15
CA LEU A 99 -180.10 52.63 -80.34
C LEU A 99 -179.89 52.09 -78.91
N ASP A 100 -180.94 51.60 -78.24
CA ASP A 100 -180.81 51.00 -76.91
C ASP A 100 -179.93 49.74 -76.94
N GLN A 101 -180.10 48.88 -77.96
CA GLN A 101 -179.24 47.72 -78.20
C GLN A 101 -177.76 48.15 -78.35
N ALA A 102 -177.50 49.17 -79.18
CA ALA A 102 -176.14 49.68 -79.40
C ALA A 102 -175.54 50.37 -78.16
N LEU A 103 -176.35 51.01 -77.31
CA LEU A 103 -175.89 51.55 -76.03
C LEU A 103 -175.52 50.44 -75.05
N GLN A 104 -176.34 49.38 -74.96
CA GLN A 104 -176.09 48.24 -74.08
C GLN A 104 -174.80 47.50 -74.48
N ASP A 105 -174.55 47.30 -75.78
CA ASP A 105 -173.31 46.72 -76.32
C ASP A 105 -172.07 47.60 -76.04
N LYS A 106 -172.23 48.92 -75.91
CA LYS A 106 -171.13 49.81 -75.50
C LYS A 106 -170.89 49.78 -73.99
N GLU A 107 -171.94 49.65 -73.19
CA GLU A 107 -171.81 49.60 -71.73
C GLU A 107 -171.20 48.27 -71.24
N THR A 108 -171.51 47.14 -71.92
CA THR A 108 -170.85 45.85 -71.66
C THR A 108 -169.37 45.88 -72.04
N ALA A 109 -169.04 46.34 -73.26
CA ALA A 109 -167.65 46.47 -73.71
C ALA A 109 -166.81 47.40 -72.82
N ALA A 110 -167.39 48.46 -72.25
CA ALA A 110 -166.72 49.32 -71.28
C ALA A 110 -166.40 48.56 -69.97
N LYS A 111 -167.37 47.82 -69.43
CA LYS A 111 -167.19 47.01 -68.20
C LYS A 111 -166.14 45.91 -68.38
N GLU A 112 -166.07 45.29 -69.55
CA GLU A 112 -165.01 44.32 -69.90
C GLU A 112 -163.64 45.00 -70.00
N ALA A 113 -163.55 46.20 -70.57
CA ALA A 113 -162.29 46.94 -70.64
C ALA A 113 -161.77 47.31 -69.23
N ASP A 114 -162.64 47.82 -68.35
CA ASP A 114 -162.28 48.16 -66.97
C ASP A 114 -161.83 46.91 -66.17
N ALA A 115 -162.53 45.78 -66.32
CA ALA A 115 -162.14 44.52 -65.68
C ALA A 115 -160.74 44.04 -66.12
N ASN A 116 -160.42 44.17 -67.41
CA ASN A 116 -159.10 43.84 -67.96
C ASN A 116 -158.02 44.81 -67.46
N VAL A 117 -158.32 46.10 -67.33
CA VAL A 117 -157.40 47.09 -66.74
C VAL A 117 -157.14 46.79 -65.26
N GLU A 118 -158.16 46.40 -64.49
CA GLU A 118 -157.98 45.95 -63.11
C GLU A 118 -157.10 44.70 -62.99
N ALA A 119 -157.27 43.73 -63.89
CA ALA A 119 -156.44 42.51 -63.91
C ALA A 119 -154.97 42.85 -64.16
N ALA A 120 -154.67 43.61 -65.23
CA ALA A 120 -153.31 44.04 -65.55
C ALA A 120 -152.67 44.88 -64.42
N GLN A 121 -153.44 45.70 -63.70
CA GLN A 121 -152.95 46.43 -62.53
C GLN A 121 -152.63 45.54 -61.33
N LYS A 122 -153.28 44.38 -61.18
CA LYS A 122 -153.00 43.40 -60.11
C LYS A 122 -151.73 42.62 -60.43
N GLU A 123 -151.57 42.15 -61.67
CA GLU A 123 -150.33 41.50 -62.15
C GLU A 123 -149.11 42.43 -62.04
N LEU A 124 -149.25 43.70 -62.47
CA LEU A 124 -148.18 44.70 -62.39
C LEU A 124 -147.73 45.02 -60.95
N LYS A 125 -148.58 44.78 -59.94
CA LYS A 125 -148.20 44.89 -58.52
C LYS A 125 -147.40 43.67 -58.08
N GLN A 126 -147.88 42.46 -58.37
CA GLN A 126 -147.20 41.20 -58.05
C GLN A 126 -145.77 41.16 -58.64
N VAL A 127 -145.60 41.50 -59.93
CA VAL A 127 -144.28 41.52 -60.59
C VAL A 127 -143.32 42.54 -59.95
N LYS A 128 -143.82 43.66 -59.40
CA LYS A 128 -142.99 44.62 -58.65
C LYS A 128 -142.56 44.08 -57.28
N GLU A 129 -143.46 43.42 -56.57
CA GLU A 129 -143.16 42.78 -55.29
C GLU A 129 -142.14 41.64 -55.45
N GLU A 130 -142.27 40.81 -56.50
CA GLU A 130 -141.27 39.78 -56.84
C GLU A 130 -139.91 40.38 -57.21
N ARG A 131 -139.88 41.42 -58.04
CA ARG A 131 -138.65 42.16 -58.39
C ARG A 131 -137.94 42.66 -57.14
N ASP A 132 -138.66 43.25 -56.20
CA ASP A 132 -138.07 43.87 -55.00
C ASP A 132 -137.60 42.81 -53.99
N GLN A 133 -138.29 41.68 -53.89
CA GLN A 133 -137.79 40.51 -53.15
C GLN A 133 -136.52 39.91 -53.76
N LEU A 134 -136.41 39.83 -55.09
CA LEU A 134 -135.21 39.36 -55.78
C LEU A 134 -134.03 40.34 -55.62
N ALA A 135 -134.29 41.65 -55.71
CA ALA A 135 -133.28 42.69 -55.47
C ALA A 135 -132.75 42.66 -54.02
N ALA A 136 -133.61 42.38 -53.03
CA ALA A 136 -133.17 42.17 -51.65
C ALA A 136 -132.28 40.92 -51.50
N LYS A 137 -132.68 39.79 -52.09
CA LYS A 137 -131.92 38.53 -52.05
C LYS A 137 -130.54 38.65 -52.70
N ASN A 138 -130.42 39.38 -53.82
CA ASN A 138 -129.14 39.61 -54.47
C ASN A 138 -128.18 40.41 -53.58
N ARG A 139 -128.65 41.52 -52.97
CA ARG A 139 -127.84 42.32 -52.04
C ARG A 139 -127.35 41.50 -50.84
N GLU A 140 -128.19 40.62 -50.30
CA GLU A 140 -127.78 39.68 -49.25
C GLU A 140 -126.67 38.71 -49.70
N LEU A 141 -126.74 38.20 -50.94
CA LEU A 141 -125.74 37.29 -51.49
C LEU A 141 -124.41 38.01 -51.77
N GLU A 142 -124.47 39.22 -52.33
CA GLU A 142 -123.31 40.10 -52.53
C GLU A 142 -122.59 40.37 -51.20
N HIS A 143 -123.34 40.70 -50.14
CA HIS A 143 -122.77 40.94 -48.80
C HIS A 143 -122.12 39.68 -48.20
N LYS A 144 -122.72 38.49 -48.42
CA LYS A 144 -122.17 37.20 -47.96
C LYS A 144 -120.89 36.85 -48.72
N ILE A 145 -120.83 37.11 -50.04
CA ILE A 145 -119.63 36.90 -50.87
C ILE A 145 -118.50 37.86 -50.44
N ALA A 146 -118.80 39.14 -50.21
CA ALA A 146 -117.82 40.12 -49.72
C ALA A 146 -117.23 39.72 -48.35
N ASN A 147 -118.09 39.28 -47.42
CA ASN A 147 -117.64 38.82 -46.09
C ASN A 147 -116.77 37.56 -46.20
N LEU A 148 -117.15 36.58 -47.02
CA LEU A 148 -116.36 35.36 -47.25
C LEU A 148 -114.98 35.69 -47.86
N SER A 149 -114.94 36.57 -48.86
CA SER A 149 -113.70 37.05 -49.48
C SER A 149 -112.75 37.68 -48.46
N ASN A 150 -113.27 38.56 -47.59
CA ASN A 150 -112.48 39.21 -46.54
C ASN A 150 -111.98 38.23 -45.48
N THR A 151 -112.77 37.22 -45.09
CA THR A 151 -112.29 36.17 -44.17
C THR A 151 -111.28 35.22 -44.81
N GLN A 152 -111.37 35.00 -46.14
CA GLN A 152 -110.41 34.17 -46.86
C GLN A 152 -109.07 34.90 -47.06
N SER A 153 -109.08 36.20 -47.31
CA SER A 153 -107.85 37.00 -47.44
C SER A 153 -107.13 37.14 -46.10
N SER A 154 -107.83 37.46 -45.00
CA SER A 154 -107.23 37.52 -43.67
C SER A 154 -106.64 36.18 -43.24
N SER A 155 -107.40 35.08 -43.37
CA SER A 155 -106.91 33.74 -43.04
C SER A 155 -105.70 33.32 -43.90
N SER A 156 -105.65 33.71 -45.17
CA SER A 156 -104.48 33.50 -46.03
C SER A 156 -103.24 34.23 -45.49
N THR A 157 -103.38 35.50 -45.08
CA THR A 157 -102.26 36.26 -44.48
C THR A 157 -101.80 35.72 -43.12
N GLU A 158 -102.71 35.19 -42.30
CA GLU A 158 -102.38 34.50 -41.05
C GLU A 158 -101.60 33.19 -41.32
N VAL A 159 -102.01 32.39 -42.31
CA VAL A 159 -101.30 31.17 -42.70
C VAL A 159 -99.91 31.47 -43.26
N ILE A 160 -99.73 32.55 -44.02
CA ILE A 160 -98.42 32.96 -44.55
C ILE A 160 -97.48 33.42 -43.42
N THR A 161 -97.96 34.29 -42.53
CA THR A 161 -97.15 34.81 -41.41
C THR A 161 -96.81 33.72 -40.38
N LEU A 162 -97.73 32.78 -40.12
CA LEU A 162 -97.43 31.60 -39.30
C LEU A 162 -96.38 30.68 -39.95
N ARG A 163 -96.40 30.50 -41.29
CA ARG A 163 -95.37 29.72 -41.99
C ARG A 163 -93.99 30.36 -41.90
N GLN A 164 -93.90 31.67 -42.16
CA GLN A 164 -92.63 32.41 -42.04
C GLN A 164 -92.05 32.27 -40.62
N ARG A 165 -92.89 32.50 -39.60
CA ARG A 165 -92.51 32.35 -38.19
C ARG A 165 -92.08 30.92 -37.82
N VAL A 166 -92.68 29.89 -38.40
CA VAL A 166 -92.22 28.50 -38.25
C VAL A 166 -90.84 28.33 -38.89
N GLU A 167 -90.66 28.73 -40.15
CA GLU A 167 -89.35 28.64 -40.83
C GLU A 167 -88.25 29.36 -40.05
N ASP A 168 -88.52 30.55 -39.51
CA ASP A 168 -87.56 31.32 -38.71
C ASP A 168 -87.20 30.60 -37.40
N THR A 169 -88.18 30.07 -36.65
CA THR A 169 -87.87 29.25 -35.47
C THR A 169 -87.14 27.95 -35.81
N GLU A 170 -87.31 27.40 -37.02
CA GLU A 170 -86.49 26.27 -37.47
C GLU A 170 -85.08 26.69 -37.91
N ARG A 171 -84.88 27.91 -38.45
CA ARG A 171 -83.55 28.48 -38.73
C ARG A 171 -82.79 28.67 -37.41
N GLU A 172 -83.38 29.41 -36.47
CA GLU A 172 -82.84 29.60 -35.11
C GLU A 172 -82.50 28.27 -34.43
N LYS A 173 -83.38 27.26 -34.53
CA LYS A 173 -83.14 25.93 -33.96
C LYS A 173 -81.98 25.19 -34.62
N ARG A 174 -81.79 25.30 -35.94
CA ARG A 174 -80.64 24.72 -36.65
C ARG A 174 -79.34 25.40 -36.21
N ASP A 175 -79.34 26.72 -36.13
CA ASP A 175 -78.16 27.50 -35.74
C ASP A 175 -77.79 27.25 -34.27
N LEU A 176 -78.76 27.20 -33.36
CA LEU A 176 -78.54 26.81 -31.97
C LEU A 176 -78.01 25.37 -31.83
N VAL A 177 -78.45 24.42 -32.67
CA VAL A 177 -77.90 23.06 -32.69
C VAL A 177 -76.46 23.04 -33.18
N LEU A 178 -76.10 23.85 -34.18
CA LEU A 178 -74.72 24.01 -34.66
C LEU A 178 -73.80 24.68 -33.63
N VAL A 179 -74.31 25.66 -32.87
CA VAL A 179 -73.57 26.25 -31.74
C VAL A 179 -73.39 25.21 -30.63
N VAL A 180 -74.42 24.42 -30.30
CA VAL A 180 -74.34 23.37 -29.27
C VAL A 180 -73.44 22.19 -29.69
N SER A 181 -73.34 21.86 -30.98
CA SER A 181 -72.38 20.84 -31.44
C SER A 181 -70.94 21.34 -31.32
N ARG A 182 -70.65 22.57 -31.79
CA ARG A 182 -69.33 23.21 -31.63
C ARG A 182 -68.91 23.32 -30.17
N LEU A 183 -69.78 23.81 -29.29
CA LEU A 183 -69.49 23.92 -27.85
C LEU A 183 -69.22 22.54 -27.19
N LYS A 184 -69.80 21.45 -27.71
CA LYS A 184 -69.49 20.08 -27.26
C LYS A 184 -68.15 19.58 -27.80
N GLU A 185 -67.82 19.91 -29.05
CA GLU A 185 -66.52 19.59 -29.66
C GLU A 185 -65.39 20.35 -28.94
N ASP A 186 -65.54 21.66 -28.72
CA ASP A 186 -64.64 22.50 -27.92
C ASP A 186 -64.47 21.96 -26.50
N SER A 187 -65.57 21.53 -25.86
CA SER A 187 -65.52 20.94 -24.51
C SER A 187 -64.79 19.60 -24.50
N ALA A 188 -64.99 18.76 -25.51
CA ALA A 188 -64.30 17.48 -25.63
C ALA A 188 -62.79 17.64 -25.90
N GLN A 189 -62.42 18.62 -26.74
CA GLN A 189 -61.02 18.99 -26.98
C GLN A 189 -60.34 19.47 -25.69
N ARG A 190 -60.95 20.42 -24.98
CA ARG A 190 -60.44 20.90 -23.67
C ARG A 190 -60.34 19.79 -22.63
N GLU A 191 -61.29 18.84 -22.61
CA GLU A 191 -61.25 17.71 -21.67
C GLU A 191 -60.14 16.69 -22.04
N GLN A 192 -59.80 16.56 -23.33
CA GLN A 192 -58.62 15.82 -23.79
C GLN A 192 -57.32 16.55 -23.43
N GLU A 193 -57.23 17.86 -23.64
CA GLU A 193 -56.09 18.70 -23.22
C GLU A 193 -55.86 18.64 -21.70
N ILE A 194 -56.93 18.71 -20.91
CA ILE A 194 -56.86 18.54 -19.45
C ILE A 194 -56.40 17.13 -19.08
N GLN A 195 -56.76 16.09 -19.85
CA GLN A 195 -56.26 14.74 -19.63
C GLN A 195 -54.78 14.59 -19.99
N THR A 196 -54.31 15.12 -21.12
CA THR A 196 -52.89 15.06 -21.52
C THR A 196 -52.01 15.90 -20.59
N LEU A 197 -52.44 17.10 -20.20
CA LEU A 197 -51.75 17.89 -19.17
C LEU A 197 -51.69 17.15 -17.83
N ARG A 198 -52.74 16.41 -17.44
CA ARG A 198 -52.75 15.57 -16.23
C ARG A 198 -51.84 14.33 -16.36
N THR A 199 -51.70 13.70 -17.53
CA THR A 199 -50.74 12.60 -17.70
C THR A 199 -49.31 13.13 -17.68
N ASN A 200 -49.02 14.20 -18.40
CA ASN A 200 -47.69 14.81 -18.46
C ASN A 200 -47.25 15.31 -17.08
N LEU A 201 -48.16 15.90 -16.30
CA LEU A 201 -47.88 16.32 -14.92
C LEU A 201 -47.76 15.15 -13.92
N ARG A 202 -48.34 13.97 -14.19
CA ARG A 202 -47.99 12.75 -13.44
C ARG A 202 -46.61 12.24 -13.82
N GLN A 203 -46.31 12.15 -15.12
CA GLN A 203 -45.04 11.66 -15.63
C GLN A 203 -43.87 12.52 -15.12
N ALA A 204 -43.94 13.85 -15.28
CA ALA A 204 -42.93 14.77 -14.77
C ALA A 204 -42.76 14.69 -13.23
N ARG A 205 -43.82 14.34 -12.48
CA ARG A 205 -43.72 14.08 -11.03
C ARG A 205 -43.04 12.74 -10.71
N GLN A 206 -43.28 11.70 -11.51
CA GLN A 206 -42.57 10.42 -11.37
C GLN A 206 -41.09 10.58 -11.75
N GLU A 207 -40.80 11.27 -12.84
CA GLU A 207 -39.43 11.61 -13.28
C GLU A 207 -38.70 12.45 -12.23
N HIS A 208 -39.35 13.47 -11.65
CA HIS A 208 -38.79 14.23 -10.53
C HIS A 208 -38.54 13.33 -9.30
N GLN A 209 -39.42 12.38 -8.99
CA GLN A 209 -39.22 11.45 -7.88
C GLN A 209 -38.09 10.45 -8.13
N THR A 210 -37.90 9.95 -9.36
CA THR A 210 -36.79 9.08 -9.71
C THR A 210 -35.46 9.84 -9.75
N LEU A 211 -35.43 11.07 -10.28
CA LEU A 211 -34.25 11.94 -10.26
C LEU A 211 -33.87 12.34 -8.83
N GLU A 212 -34.83 12.65 -7.95
CA GLU A 212 -34.54 12.85 -6.53
C GLU A 212 -34.01 11.59 -5.84
N ALA A 213 -34.54 10.40 -6.17
CA ALA A 213 -34.07 9.13 -5.61
C ALA A 213 -32.62 8.86 -6.04
N GLN A 214 -32.32 9.01 -7.34
CA GLN A 214 -30.97 8.92 -7.90
C GLN A 214 -30.03 9.96 -7.29
N LEU A 215 -30.49 11.20 -7.04
CA LEU A 215 -29.69 12.23 -6.37
C LEU A 215 -29.37 11.88 -4.91
N ARG A 216 -30.33 11.28 -4.19
CA ARG A 216 -30.12 10.79 -2.80
C ARG A 216 -29.17 9.60 -2.77
N GLU A 217 -29.31 8.67 -3.70
CA GLU A 217 -28.42 7.52 -3.86
C GLU A 217 -27.00 7.95 -4.24
N ALA A 218 -26.85 8.83 -5.24
CA ALA A 218 -25.56 9.40 -5.64
C ALA A 218 -24.87 10.15 -4.50
N ARG A 219 -25.61 10.93 -3.68
CA ARG A 219 -25.04 11.57 -2.48
C ARG A 219 -24.67 10.55 -1.39
N SER A 220 -25.37 9.43 -1.30
CA SER A 220 -25.04 8.34 -0.37
C SER A 220 -23.80 7.56 -0.83
N THR A 221 -23.61 7.35 -2.13
CA THR A 221 -22.38 6.75 -2.67
C THR A 221 -21.21 7.73 -2.61
N GLU A 222 -21.41 9.03 -2.89
CA GLU A 222 -20.40 10.09 -2.75
C GLU A 222 -19.90 10.23 -1.30
N THR A 223 -20.80 10.21 -0.31
CA THR A 223 -20.40 10.24 1.10
C THR A 223 -19.72 8.95 1.54
N SER A 224 -20.19 7.79 1.08
CA SER A 224 -19.54 6.49 1.34
C SER A 224 -18.15 6.38 0.71
N THR A 225 -17.95 6.90 -0.51
CA THR A 225 -16.62 6.93 -1.15
C THR A 225 -15.72 7.94 -0.49
N LYS A 226 -16.22 9.12 -0.07
CA LYS A 226 -15.44 10.07 0.75
C LYS A 226 -14.96 9.44 2.05
N PHE A 227 -15.83 8.88 2.88
CA PHE A 227 -15.40 8.16 4.10
C PHE A 227 -14.41 7.03 3.82
N LYS A 228 -14.52 6.34 2.68
CA LYS A 228 -13.58 5.29 2.30
C LYS A 228 -12.23 5.83 1.80
N VAL A 229 -12.21 6.97 1.10
CA VAL A 229 -11.00 7.70 0.72
C VAL A 229 -10.32 8.26 1.97
N ASP A 230 -11.05 8.89 2.88
CA ASP A 230 -10.55 9.43 4.15
C ASP A 230 -9.96 8.31 5.05
N SER A 231 -10.64 7.15 5.11
CA SER A 231 -10.13 5.99 5.83
C SER A 231 -8.87 5.38 5.18
N LEU A 232 -8.81 5.33 3.84
CA LEU A 232 -7.64 4.82 3.13
C LEU A 232 -6.46 5.80 3.17
N THR A 233 -6.69 7.12 3.14
CA THR A 233 -5.63 8.11 3.30
C THR A 233 -5.11 8.11 4.74
N GLN A 234 -5.96 7.97 5.75
CA GLN A 234 -5.52 7.81 7.14
C GLN A 234 -4.72 6.51 7.36
N GLN A 235 -5.13 5.39 6.74
CA GLN A 235 -4.34 4.15 6.76
C GLN A 235 -2.98 4.34 6.05
N LEU A 236 -2.95 5.12 4.96
CA LEU A 236 -1.74 5.40 4.20
C LEU A 236 -0.80 6.42 4.88
N THR A 237 -1.30 7.36 5.69
CA THR A 237 -0.45 8.21 6.54
C THR A 237 0.14 7.40 7.68
N LEU A 238 -0.68 6.61 8.40
CA LEU A 238 -0.19 5.74 9.47
C LEU A 238 0.85 4.71 8.95
N ALA A 239 0.62 4.11 7.78
CA ALA A 239 1.59 3.19 7.18
C ALA A 239 2.88 3.88 6.72
N LYS A 240 2.84 5.18 6.35
CA LYS A 240 4.03 5.99 6.09
C LYS A 240 4.77 6.35 7.37
N GLU A 241 4.04 6.78 8.40
CA GLU A 241 4.61 7.12 9.71
C GLU A 241 5.31 5.91 10.35
N GLU A 242 4.71 4.72 10.27
CA GLU A 242 5.36 3.46 10.70
C GLU A 242 6.53 3.06 9.80
N PHE A 243 6.50 3.32 8.49
CA PHE A 243 7.65 3.08 7.60
C PHE A 243 8.81 4.06 7.86
N GLU A 244 8.52 5.35 8.06
CA GLU A 244 9.50 6.38 8.42
C GLU A 244 10.08 6.10 9.81
N ARG A 245 9.26 5.68 10.77
CA ARG A 245 9.72 5.21 12.08
C ARG A 245 10.63 3.98 11.98
N THR A 246 10.17 2.90 11.34
CA THR A 246 10.95 1.64 11.28
C THR A 246 12.22 1.78 10.43
N SER A 247 12.22 2.63 9.40
CA SER A 247 13.44 2.96 8.65
C SER A 247 14.38 3.87 9.45
N ALA A 248 13.88 4.78 10.30
CA ALA A 248 14.71 5.54 11.25
C ALA A 248 15.30 4.66 12.37
N GLU A 249 14.54 3.68 12.87
CA GLU A 249 15.04 2.66 13.80
C GLU A 249 16.10 1.77 13.12
N LEU A 250 15.92 1.42 11.84
CA LEU A 250 16.92 0.66 11.08
C LEU A 250 18.19 1.46 10.77
N THR A 251 18.09 2.75 10.41
CA THR A 251 19.28 3.60 10.18
C THR A 251 20.03 3.86 11.49
N THR A 252 19.34 4.18 12.59
CA THR A 252 19.98 4.33 13.90
C THR A 252 20.63 3.04 14.38
N LYS A 253 19.99 1.87 14.23
CA LYS A 253 20.62 0.58 14.57
C LYS A 253 21.79 0.21 13.66
N THR A 254 21.72 0.48 12.35
CA THR A 254 22.87 0.24 11.46
C THR A 254 24.02 1.22 11.73
N GLU A 255 23.75 2.45 12.16
CA GLU A 255 24.74 3.38 12.69
C GLU A 255 25.35 2.90 14.02
N GLU A 256 24.54 2.43 14.98
CA GLU A 256 25.02 1.83 16.23
C GLU A 256 25.95 0.65 15.94
N PHE A 257 25.54 -0.29 15.08
CA PHE A 257 26.40 -1.41 14.68
C PHE A 257 27.63 -1.00 13.85
N ALA A 258 27.59 0.15 13.15
CA ALA A 258 28.77 0.71 12.49
C ALA A 258 29.73 1.38 13.49
N ARG A 259 29.20 2.10 14.49
CA ARG A 259 29.97 2.69 15.59
C ARG A 259 30.60 1.60 16.45
N TYR A 260 29.84 0.59 16.87
CA TYR A 260 30.32 -0.57 17.64
C TYR A 260 31.41 -1.36 16.88
N ARG A 261 31.25 -1.61 15.58
CA ARG A 261 32.31 -2.23 14.78
C ARG A 261 33.55 -1.34 14.69
N ARG A 262 33.41 -0.01 14.53
CA ARG A 262 34.56 0.91 14.54
C ARG A 262 35.28 0.93 15.89
N THR A 263 34.56 0.97 17.01
CA THR A 263 35.19 0.94 18.34
C THR A 263 35.83 -0.42 18.61
N LYS A 264 35.18 -1.55 18.30
CA LYS A 264 35.81 -2.87 18.45
C LYS A 264 36.98 -3.11 17.52
N HIS A 265 36.98 -2.56 16.29
CA HIS A 265 38.18 -2.59 15.44
C HIS A 265 39.30 -1.67 15.95
N ALA A 266 38.98 -0.54 16.60
CA ALA A 266 39.97 0.30 17.25
C ALA A 266 40.58 -0.39 18.49
N GLU A 267 39.73 -0.89 19.40
CA GLU A 267 40.16 -1.68 20.57
C GLU A 267 41.01 -2.89 20.16
N LEU A 268 40.63 -3.62 19.11
CA LEU A 268 41.42 -4.73 18.58
C LEU A 268 42.76 -4.26 17.99
N ALA A 269 42.80 -3.12 17.29
CA ALA A 269 44.05 -2.58 16.74
C ALA A 269 44.99 -2.05 17.84
N GLU A 270 44.44 -1.48 18.91
CA GLU A 270 45.18 -1.05 20.11
C GLU A 270 45.74 -2.28 20.85
N LEU A 271 44.91 -3.28 21.14
CA LEU A 271 45.36 -4.55 21.75
C LEU A 271 46.37 -5.31 20.87
N GLN A 272 46.23 -5.28 19.54
CA GLN A 272 47.20 -5.84 18.60
C GLN A 272 48.53 -5.09 18.68
N ALA A 273 48.52 -3.76 18.72
CA ALA A 273 49.72 -2.94 18.85
C ALA A 273 50.39 -3.10 20.23
N GLU A 274 49.62 -3.23 21.31
CA GLU A 274 50.14 -3.58 22.64
C GLU A 274 50.74 -5.00 22.65
N HIS A 275 50.10 -5.96 21.99
CA HIS A 275 50.62 -7.33 21.87
C HIS A 275 51.91 -7.39 21.04
N ASP A 276 51.99 -6.68 19.91
CA ASP A 276 53.19 -6.59 19.09
C ASP A 276 54.32 -5.88 19.85
N ALA A 277 54.03 -4.81 20.60
CA ALA A 277 54.99 -4.14 21.47
C ALA A 277 55.47 -5.06 22.61
N LEU A 278 54.57 -5.76 23.30
CA LEU A 278 54.92 -6.74 24.32
C LEU A 278 55.78 -7.88 23.74
N THR A 279 55.43 -8.37 22.55
CA THR A 279 56.21 -9.41 21.84
C THR A 279 57.61 -8.90 21.46
N GLN A 280 57.73 -7.64 21.02
CA GLN A 280 59.02 -7.01 20.75
C GLN A 280 59.85 -6.84 22.04
N THR A 281 59.25 -6.41 23.14
CA THR A 281 59.95 -6.34 24.44
C THR A 281 60.37 -7.73 24.92
N HIS A 282 59.51 -8.75 24.84
CA HIS A 282 59.85 -10.13 25.16
C HIS A 282 61.04 -10.62 24.33
N ALA A 283 61.03 -10.43 23.00
CA ALA A 283 62.14 -10.80 22.14
C ALA A 283 63.46 -10.08 22.53
N SER A 284 63.39 -8.83 22.96
CA SER A 284 64.56 -8.08 23.47
C SER A 284 65.06 -8.59 24.83
N VAL A 285 64.15 -8.95 25.74
CA VAL A 285 64.46 -9.52 27.07
C VAL A 285 65.04 -10.92 26.91
N GLU A 286 64.48 -11.73 26.02
CA GLU A 286 64.97 -13.07 25.70
C GLU A 286 66.35 -13.02 25.01
N SER A 287 66.58 -12.04 24.12
CA SER A 287 67.88 -11.79 23.50
C SER A 287 68.94 -11.35 24.53
N THR A 288 68.60 -10.41 25.42
CA THR A 288 69.51 -9.97 26.49
C THR A 288 69.72 -11.05 27.56
N PHE A 289 68.72 -11.88 27.85
CA PHE A 289 68.85 -13.07 28.69
C PHE A 289 69.80 -14.11 28.07
N LYS A 290 69.66 -14.43 26.77
CA LYS A 290 70.58 -15.33 26.06
C LYS A 290 72.01 -14.77 26.02
N ALA A 291 72.16 -13.46 25.81
CA ALA A 291 73.45 -12.79 25.91
C ALA A 291 74.05 -12.94 27.32
N LEU A 292 73.29 -12.64 28.37
CA LEU A 292 73.72 -12.77 29.77
C LEU A 292 74.04 -14.23 30.15
N GLN A 293 73.24 -15.19 29.67
CA GLN A 293 73.47 -16.63 29.86
C GLN A 293 74.77 -17.09 29.19
N SER A 294 75.06 -16.61 27.97
CA SER A 294 76.33 -16.91 27.29
C SER A 294 77.53 -16.26 27.99
N ALA A 295 77.38 -15.03 28.50
CA ALA A 295 78.40 -14.35 29.29
C ALA A 295 78.66 -15.07 30.62
N HIS A 296 77.61 -15.53 31.30
CA HIS A 296 77.71 -16.33 32.53
C HIS A 296 78.37 -17.69 32.25
N ALA A 297 78.03 -18.36 31.15
CA ALA A 297 78.68 -19.60 30.73
C ALA A 297 80.19 -19.39 30.43
N ALA A 298 80.54 -18.28 29.76
CA ALA A 298 81.93 -17.91 29.52
C ALA A 298 82.69 -17.60 30.82
N GLN A 299 82.07 -16.86 31.76
CA GLN A 299 82.65 -16.61 33.08
C GLN A 299 82.80 -17.88 33.92
N ALA A 300 81.79 -18.77 33.93
CA ALA A 300 81.86 -20.06 34.61
C ALA A 300 82.97 -20.95 34.02
N HIS A 301 83.17 -20.93 32.69
CA HIS A 301 84.26 -21.64 32.04
C HIS A 301 85.63 -21.02 32.36
N GLN A 302 85.76 -19.69 32.38
CA GLN A 302 86.98 -19.01 32.83
C GLN A 302 87.30 -19.30 34.31
N LEU A 303 86.28 -19.33 35.17
CA LEU A 303 86.41 -19.65 36.60
C LEU A 303 86.82 -21.13 36.79
N SER A 304 86.25 -22.05 36.01
CA SER A 304 86.68 -23.46 35.96
C SER A 304 88.13 -23.61 35.48
N GLN A 305 88.54 -22.89 34.42
CA GLN A 305 89.94 -22.87 33.97
C GLN A 305 90.87 -22.28 35.05
N ALA A 306 90.44 -21.23 35.76
CA ALA A 306 91.21 -20.65 36.86
C ALA A 306 91.33 -21.62 38.04
N GLN A 307 90.26 -22.33 38.40
CA GLN A 307 90.29 -23.39 39.41
C GLN A 307 91.22 -24.54 39.01
N ALA A 308 91.17 -24.99 37.75
CA ALA A 308 92.07 -26.02 37.23
C ALA A 308 93.54 -25.58 37.28
N ARG A 309 93.84 -24.32 36.93
CA ARG A 309 95.20 -23.74 37.07
C ARG A 309 95.62 -23.61 38.53
N VAL A 310 94.72 -23.25 39.44
CA VAL A 310 95.01 -23.23 40.89
C VAL A 310 95.31 -24.65 41.38
N GLN A 311 94.51 -25.66 40.98
CA GLN A 311 94.77 -27.06 41.30
C GLN A 311 96.12 -27.54 40.76
N GLU A 312 96.45 -27.23 39.50
CA GLU A 312 97.74 -27.55 38.89
C GLU A 312 98.91 -26.87 39.63
N LEU A 313 98.78 -25.59 39.96
CA LEU A 313 99.81 -24.86 40.72
C LEU A 313 99.96 -25.38 42.14
N THR A 314 98.87 -25.72 42.85
CA THR A 314 98.94 -26.36 44.16
C THR A 314 99.50 -27.78 44.09
N GLY A 315 99.23 -28.51 43.01
CA GLY A 315 99.84 -29.83 42.75
C GLY A 315 101.34 -29.73 42.58
N ARG A 316 101.82 -28.84 41.70
CA ARG A 316 103.25 -28.55 41.51
C ARG A 316 103.93 -28.05 42.79
N LEU A 317 103.22 -27.27 43.61
CA LEU A 317 103.76 -26.75 44.88
C LEU A 317 103.84 -27.87 45.93
N ALA A 318 102.84 -28.75 46.02
CA ALA A 318 102.90 -29.95 46.85
C ALA A 318 103.96 -30.97 46.37
N GLU A 319 104.19 -31.09 45.05
CA GLU A 319 105.31 -31.87 44.49
C GLU A 319 106.66 -31.28 44.89
N GLN A 320 106.80 -29.95 44.89
CA GLN A 320 108.01 -29.25 45.36
C GLN A 320 108.21 -29.37 46.87
N GLU A 321 107.16 -29.23 47.67
CA GLU A 321 107.21 -29.49 49.12
C GLU A 321 107.55 -30.95 49.42
N ALA A 322 107.02 -31.91 48.65
CA ALA A 322 107.39 -33.32 48.73
C ALA A 322 108.86 -33.54 48.38
N SER A 323 109.38 -32.95 47.29
CA SER A 323 110.80 -33.06 46.94
C SER A 323 111.69 -32.45 48.01
N TYR A 324 111.40 -31.23 48.49
CA TYR A 324 112.15 -30.60 49.58
C TYR A 324 112.06 -31.38 50.89
N SER A 325 110.92 -32.00 51.21
CA SER A 325 110.79 -32.88 52.38
C SER A 325 111.69 -34.13 52.25
N SER A 326 111.81 -34.69 51.04
CA SER A 326 112.66 -35.84 50.75
C SER A 326 114.15 -35.49 50.75
N GLU A 327 114.52 -34.32 50.22
CA GLU A 327 115.88 -33.77 50.29
C GLU A 327 116.25 -33.49 51.75
N ALA A 328 115.36 -32.87 52.53
CA ALA A 328 115.58 -32.66 53.96
C ALA A 328 115.63 -33.98 54.76
N ALA A 329 114.89 -35.02 54.37
CA ALA A 329 115.00 -36.35 54.97
C ALA A 329 116.33 -37.04 54.63
N ASN A 330 116.80 -36.91 53.39
CA ASN A 330 118.09 -37.43 52.94
C ASN A 330 119.26 -36.66 53.59
N LEU A 331 119.16 -35.34 53.75
CA LEU A 331 120.11 -34.53 54.49
C LEU A 331 120.12 -34.89 55.98
N ARG A 332 118.97 -35.13 56.63
CA ARG A 332 118.92 -35.63 58.01
C ARG A 332 119.55 -37.02 58.15
N ARG A 333 119.34 -37.93 57.20
CA ARG A 333 120.06 -39.23 57.17
C ARG A 333 121.56 -39.05 56.99
N LEU A 334 122.00 -38.12 56.14
CA LEU A 334 123.42 -37.84 55.95
C LEU A 334 124.05 -37.23 57.20
N MET A 335 123.35 -36.31 57.89
CA MET A 335 123.78 -35.77 59.18
C MET A 335 123.87 -36.87 60.23
N ALA A 336 122.85 -37.73 60.38
CA ALA A 336 122.88 -38.86 61.31
C ALA A 336 124.06 -39.82 61.02
N ILE A 337 124.33 -40.14 59.74
CA ILE A 337 125.50 -40.95 59.34
C ILE A 337 126.83 -40.22 59.61
N MET A 338 126.87 -38.88 59.61
CA MET A 338 128.04 -38.13 60.04
C MET A 338 128.17 -38.06 61.56
N GLU A 339 127.07 -37.93 62.30
CA GLU A 339 127.02 -37.95 63.76
C GLU A 339 127.45 -39.32 64.31
N GLU A 340 126.95 -40.44 63.75
CA GLU A 340 127.40 -41.80 64.05
C GLU A 340 128.91 -41.99 63.78
N ARG A 341 129.44 -41.38 62.73
CA ARG A 341 130.88 -41.47 62.38
C ARG A 341 131.75 -40.59 63.28
N ASP A 342 131.24 -39.44 63.71
CA ASP A 342 131.87 -38.57 64.70
C ASP A 342 131.84 -39.21 66.10
N GLU A 343 130.78 -39.93 66.46
CA GLU A 343 130.71 -40.74 67.69
C GLU A 343 131.68 -41.92 67.64
N GLN A 344 131.71 -42.69 66.53
CA GLN A 344 132.73 -43.73 66.32
C GLN A 344 134.17 -43.17 66.36
N ALA A 345 134.39 -41.94 65.87
CA ALA A 345 135.68 -41.26 65.98
C ALA A 345 136.00 -40.86 67.42
N ARG A 346 135.02 -40.37 68.19
CA ARG A 346 135.18 -40.08 69.64
C ARG A 346 135.49 -41.36 70.42
N ASP A 347 134.78 -42.45 70.18
CA ASP A 347 135.03 -43.75 70.83
C ASP A 347 136.45 -44.26 70.56
N VAL A 348 136.94 -44.13 69.32
CA VAL A 348 138.33 -44.47 68.97
C VAL A 348 139.34 -43.57 69.70
N VAL A 349 139.06 -42.26 69.81
CA VAL A 349 139.92 -41.34 70.58
C VAL A 349 139.91 -41.66 72.07
N GLU A 350 138.74 -41.85 72.70
CA GLU A 350 138.66 -42.23 74.12
C GLU A 350 139.33 -43.57 74.39
N ASN A 351 139.26 -44.54 73.47
CA ASN A 351 139.95 -45.81 73.62
C ASN A 351 141.47 -45.66 73.49
N LEU A 352 141.97 -44.82 72.58
CA LEU A 352 143.39 -44.45 72.53
C LEU A 352 143.84 -43.71 73.80
N GLU A 353 143.03 -42.80 74.35
CA GLU A 353 143.32 -42.11 75.62
C GLU A 353 143.35 -43.08 76.81
N ARG A 354 142.43 -44.06 76.87
CA ARG A 354 142.43 -45.15 77.86
C ARG A 354 143.69 -46.03 77.75
N GLU A 355 144.12 -46.36 76.53
CA GLU A 355 145.38 -47.09 76.30
C GLU A 355 146.61 -46.27 76.72
N TRP A 356 146.67 -44.99 76.37
CA TRP A 356 147.73 -44.08 76.80
C TRP A 356 147.78 -43.92 78.32
N ALA A 357 146.63 -43.79 79.00
CA ALA A 357 146.55 -43.75 80.46
C ALA A 357 147.11 -45.02 81.11
N GLN A 358 146.76 -46.20 80.56
CA GLN A 358 147.34 -47.47 81.03
C GLN A 358 148.85 -47.58 80.78
N VAL A 359 149.37 -47.02 79.67
CA VAL A 359 150.82 -46.93 79.42
C VAL A 359 151.48 -45.98 80.44
N GLY A 360 150.82 -44.87 80.76
CA GLY A 360 151.20 -43.92 81.82
C GLY A 360 151.37 -44.61 83.17
N GLU A 361 150.34 -45.29 83.68
CA GLU A 361 150.45 -46.04 84.94
C GLU A 361 151.57 -47.10 84.89
N LYS A 362 151.77 -47.77 83.74
CA LYS A 362 152.84 -48.78 83.55
C LYS A 362 154.25 -48.15 83.50
N ALA A 363 154.37 -46.84 83.25
CA ALA A 363 155.61 -46.09 83.41
C ALA A 363 155.79 -45.62 84.86
N GLU A 364 154.75 -45.03 85.47
CA GLU A 364 154.77 -44.52 86.84
C GLU A 364 155.03 -45.62 87.88
N ARG A 365 154.45 -46.81 87.70
CA ARG A 365 154.75 -48.01 88.51
C ARG A 365 156.23 -48.42 88.44
N ARG A 366 156.89 -48.27 87.28
CA ARG A 366 158.33 -48.54 87.14
C ARG A 366 159.17 -47.47 87.82
N GLU A 367 158.77 -46.20 87.69
CA GLU A 367 159.45 -45.08 88.34
C GLU A 367 159.37 -45.19 89.87
N ASN A 368 158.22 -45.61 90.42
CA ASN A 368 158.04 -45.81 91.86
C ASN A 368 158.90 -46.97 92.40
N VAL A 369 159.05 -48.08 91.67
CA VAL A 369 160.00 -49.15 92.04
C VAL A 369 161.46 -48.66 92.07
N LEU A 370 161.82 -47.70 91.21
CA LEU A 370 163.13 -47.04 91.23
C LEU A 370 163.27 -46.05 92.40
N ARG A 371 162.22 -45.27 92.72
CA ARG A 371 162.18 -44.40 93.90
C ARG A 371 162.38 -45.20 95.20
N GLU A 372 161.66 -46.32 95.36
CA GLU A 372 161.83 -47.22 96.51
C GLU A 372 163.24 -47.81 96.61
N ALA A 373 163.92 -48.06 95.49
CA ALA A 373 165.29 -48.54 95.50
C ALA A 373 166.26 -47.46 96.02
N ILE A 374 166.06 -46.20 95.63
CA ILE A 374 166.82 -45.06 96.13
C ILE A 374 166.54 -44.81 97.62
N GLU A 375 165.29 -44.95 98.08
CA GLU A 375 164.97 -44.88 99.51
C GLU A 375 165.61 -46.02 100.32
N ARG A 376 165.71 -47.23 99.77
CA ARG A 376 166.35 -48.38 100.44
C ARG A 376 167.87 -48.20 100.60
N GLU A 377 168.54 -47.45 99.72
CA GLU A 377 169.92 -46.99 99.95
C GLU A 377 169.99 -45.89 101.01
N ARG A 378 169.11 -44.87 100.94
CA ARG A 378 169.09 -43.76 101.92
C ARG A 378 168.84 -44.21 103.36
N ARG A 379 167.87 -45.10 103.60
CA ARG A 379 167.59 -45.65 104.94
C ARG A 379 168.82 -46.35 105.54
N ARG A 380 169.60 -47.08 104.74
CA ARG A 380 170.85 -47.72 105.19
C ARG A 380 171.96 -46.73 105.57
N ALA A 381 171.99 -45.53 105.00
CA ALA A 381 172.91 -44.48 105.43
C ALA A 381 172.46 -43.85 106.77
N GLU A 382 171.18 -43.48 106.87
CA GLU A 382 170.62 -42.86 108.08
C GLU A 382 170.69 -43.78 109.32
N GLU A 383 170.57 -45.09 109.14
CA GLU A 383 170.67 -46.08 110.23
C GLU A 383 172.09 -46.21 110.81
N ALA A 384 173.14 -45.81 110.07
CA ALA A 384 174.50 -45.78 110.61
C ALA A 384 174.71 -44.56 111.51
N GLU A 385 174.26 -43.38 111.04
CA GLU A 385 174.42 -42.10 111.71
C GLU A 385 173.59 -42.01 113.01
N LYS A 386 172.34 -42.51 112.98
CA LYS A 386 171.42 -42.51 114.13
C LYS A 386 171.85 -43.39 115.30
N ARG A 387 172.89 -44.23 115.15
CA ARG A 387 173.49 -45.02 116.25
C ARG A 387 174.59 -44.28 117.01
N ALA A 388 175.15 -43.19 116.48
CA ALA A 388 176.15 -42.39 117.18
C ALA A 388 175.52 -41.39 118.17
N VAL A 389 174.36 -40.81 117.80
CA VAL A 389 173.70 -39.72 118.56
C VAL A 389 172.86 -40.23 119.74
N GLN A 390 172.78 -41.55 119.95
CA GLN A 390 171.99 -42.17 121.03
C GLN A 390 172.75 -42.32 122.37
N LEU A 391 173.95 -41.72 122.52
CA LEU A 391 174.76 -41.80 123.75
C LEU A 391 175.27 -40.45 124.30
N GLU A 392 174.97 -39.31 123.65
CA GLU A 392 175.08 -37.99 124.30
C GLU A 392 173.74 -37.63 124.96
N GLU A 393 173.43 -38.48 125.94
CA GLU A 393 172.15 -38.60 126.65
C GLU A 393 172.00 -37.54 127.78
N VAL A 394 170.91 -36.78 127.73
CA VAL A 394 170.29 -36.09 128.90
C VAL A 394 171.23 -35.18 129.73
N VAL A 395 171.97 -34.29 129.06
CA VAL A 395 172.68 -33.13 129.64
C VAL A 395 172.57 -31.96 128.64
N GLU A 396 172.13 -30.73 128.94
CA GLU A 396 171.50 -30.14 130.13
C GLU A 396 170.68 -28.87 129.73
N ARG A 397 169.67 -28.51 130.55
CA ARG A 397 169.20 -27.14 130.90
C ARG A 397 169.12 -25.98 129.85
N MET A 398 167.90 -25.40 129.80
CA MET A 398 167.60 -23.94 129.85
C MET A 398 167.95 -22.99 128.67
N GLY A 399 166.90 -22.34 128.14
CA GLY A 399 166.97 -21.08 127.34
C GLY A 399 166.72 -21.25 125.84
N THR A 400 166.28 -20.24 125.06
CA THR A 400 165.65 -18.92 125.35
C THR A 400 165.03 -18.36 124.05
N GLY A 401 163.86 -17.71 124.11
CA GLY A 401 163.33 -16.88 123.00
C GLY A 401 162.72 -17.62 121.80
N GLU A 402 162.14 -16.96 120.79
CA GLU A 402 161.90 -15.52 120.58
C GLU A 402 160.53 -15.22 119.92
N LEU A 403 160.19 -13.93 119.83
CA LEU A 403 159.11 -13.34 119.01
C LEU A 403 159.55 -13.28 117.51
N PRO A 404 158.72 -12.92 116.48
CA PRO A 404 157.88 -11.71 116.48
C PRO A 404 156.57 -11.69 115.63
N LEU A 405 155.88 -10.55 115.75
CA LEU A 405 154.86 -9.97 114.84
C LEU A 405 155.59 -9.15 113.71
N PRO A 406 154.97 -8.33 112.80
CA PRO A 406 153.61 -7.76 112.79
C PRO A 406 152.86 -7.53 111.43
N LEU A 407 151.57 -7.14 111.52
CA LEU A 407 150.77 -6.13 110.76
C LEU A 407 150.93 -5.97 109.22
N THR A 408 149.95 -5.55 108.37
CA THR A 408 148.61 -4.89 108.47
C THR A 408 147.87 -5.10 107.12
N SER A 409 146.59 -4.76 106.85
CA SER A 409 145.50 -4.07 107.60
C SER A 409 144.11 -4.56 107.12
N VAL A 410 143.06 -4.16 107.86
CA VAL A 410 141.64 -4.55 107.66
C VAL A 410 140.76 -3.29 107.69
N SER A 411 139.74 -3.16 106.84
CA SER A 411 138.29 -3.21 107.15
C SER A 411 137.49 -3.09 105.84
N ALA A 412 136.35 -3.75 105.56
CA ALA A 412 135.27 -4.35 106.36
C ALA A 412 134.19 -3.33 106.86
N PRO A 413 132.89 -3.71 106.98
CA PRO A 413 131.77 -2.83 106.57
C PRO A 413 130.63 -2.64 107.60
N GLY A 414 129.64 -1.77 107.30
CA GLY A 414 128.37 -1.67 108.05
C GLY A 414 127.40 -0.56 107.58
N THR A 415 126.09 -0.83 107.67
CA THR A 415 124.93 0.09 107.44
C THR A 415 124.35 0.58 108.78
N PRO A 416 123.24 1.37 108.89
CA PRO A 416 122.44 2.13 107.90
C PRO A 416 122.23 3.64 108.25
N GLY A 417 121.53 4.42 107.39
CA GLY A 417 120.99 5.74 107.80
C GLY A 417 120.31 6.60 106.70
N THR A 418 119.08 7.06 106.96
CA THR A 418 118.35 8.18 106.30
C THR A 418 118.66 9.52 107.03
N PRO A 419 118.31 10.75 106.55
CA PRO A 419 117.22 11.11 105.60
C PRO A 419 117.46 12.33 104.65
N SER A 420 116.37 12.72 103.95
CA SER A 420 115.98 14.12 103.60
C SER A 420 116.57 14.90 102.40
N VAL A 421 115.62 15.35 101.55
CA VAL A 421 115.41 16.75 101.08
C VAL A 421 116.19 17.31 99.86
N LEU A 422 115.44 17.44 98.75
CA LEU A 422 115.46 18.48 97.69
C LEU A 422 116.70 18.69 96.79
N ALA A 423 116.49 19.52 95.74
CA ALA A 423 117.44 20.03 94.76
C ALA A 423 117.98 19.07 93.67
N THR A 424 117.13 18.89 92.66
CA THR A 424 117.48 18.90 91.22
C THR A 424 118.61 19.88 90.82
N PRO A 425 119.18 19.79 89.58
CA PRO A 425 119.53 18.59 88.80
C PRO A 425 120.91 18.73 88.10
N ARG A 426 121.72 17.67 87.92
CA ARG A 426 122.94 17.79 87.09
C ARG A 426 123.54 16.52 86.45
N ARG A 427 123.66 16.60 85.11
CA ARG A 427 124.87 16.34 84.28
C ARG A 427 125.15 14.91 83.77
N GLY A 428 125.43 14.84 82.46
CA GLY A 428 125.90 13.66 81.70
C GLY A 428 124.75 12.92 81.00
N GLY A 429 124.60 12.88 79.67
CA GLY A 429 125.53 13.25 78.58
C GLY A 429 126.34 12.03 78.12
N MET A 430 126.57 11.76 76.83
CA MET A 430 126.44 12.54 75.56
C MET A 430 126.01 11.57 74.41
N SER A 431 125.69 11.95 73.16
CA SER A 431 125.83 13.19 72.36
C SER A 431 124.68 13.25 71.32
N SER A 432 124.01 14.39 71.05
CA SER A 432 124.36 15.47 70.09
C SER A 432 123.87 15.17 68.64
N ILE A 433 123.18 16.03 67.87
CA ILE A 433 123.12 17.53 67.78
C ILE A 433 121.67 17.97 67.35
N VAL A 434 120.88 18.73 68.16
CA VAL A 434 120.39 20.16 68.11
C VAL A 434 119.41 20.63 66.96
N PRO A 435 118.52 21.68 67.16
CA PRO A 435 117.06 21.56 66.92
C PRO A 435 116.38 22.77 66.16
N GLU A 436 115.16 23.30 66.45
CA GLU A 436 114.67 24.06 67.64
C GLU A 436 113.09 24.06 67.80
N SER A 437 112.47 24.88 68.69
CA SER A 437 111.00 24.87 69.01
C SER A 437 110.41 26.21 69.57
N MET A 438 109.05 26.44 69.56
CA MET A 438 108.34 27.55 70.29
C MET A 438 106.79 27.35 70.52
N THR A 439 106.16 28.08 71.48
CA THR A 439 104.85 27.77 72.16
C THR A 439 104.08 28.96 72.89
N GLY A 440 102.78 28.81 73.27
CA GLY A 440 102.01 29.56 74.34
C GLY A 440 101.06 30.75 73.94
N LEU A 441 100.15 31.36 74.77
CA LEU A 441 99.29 30.97 75.95
C LEU A 441 98.18 32.06 76.31
N SER A 442 97.44 32.01 77.45
CA SER A 442 96.23 32.86 77.84
C SER A 442 95.95 32.86 79.41
N PRO A 443 94.89 33.43 80.11
CA PRO A 443 93.56 34.03 79.75
C PRO A 443 92.98 35.25 80.63
N THR A 444 91.68 35.22 81.03
CA THR A 444 90.61 36.20 81.49
C THR A 444 90.57 36.82 82.95
N VAL A 445 89.89 37.99 83.16
CA VAL A 445 88.91 38.41 84.27
C VAL A 445 88.92 39.92 84.65
N SER A 446 87.73 40.54 84.95
CA SER A 446 87.40 41.91 85.52
C SER A 446 86.53 42.80 84.58
N LEU A 447 85.82 43.92 84.93
CA LEU A 447 85.48 44.70 86.16
C LEU A 447 84.20 45.60 85.91
N ALA A 448 83.57 46.26 86.93
CA ALA A 448 82.41 47.18 86.75
C ALA A 448 82.14 48.21 87.90
N SER A 449 81.53 49.40 87.67
CA SER A 449 80.66 50.21 88.60
C SER A 449 80.35 51.69 88.19
N ARG A 450 79.31 52.31 88.84
CA ARG A 450 79.06 53.76 89.18
C ARG A 450 77.88 54.53 88.49
N VAL A 451 77.39 55.63 89.13
CA VAL A 451 75.95 56.07 89.17
C VAL A 451 75.71 57.58 89.53
N GLN A 452 74.51 58.15 89.19
CA GLN A 452 73.88 59.47 89.59
C GLN A 452 74.45 60.78 88.96
N ARG A 453 73.80 61.97 88.86
CA ARG A 453 72.46 62.61 89.21
C ARG A 453 72.24 63.85 88.26
N SER A 454 71.28 64.81 88.27
CA SER A 454 70.03 65.22 89.00
C SER A 454 69.28 66.35 88.20
N GLY A 455 67.99 66.67 88.50
CA GLY A 455 67.12 67.57 87.66
C GLY A 455 66.84 69.03 88.13
N LYS A 456 65.81 69.78 87.66
CA LYS A 456 64.75 69.52 86.63
C LYS A 456 65.37 69.23 85.27
N THR A 457 65.74 67.99 85.02
CA THR A 457 66.60 67.70 83.89
C THR A 457 65.78 67.76 82.61
N PHE A 458 66.45 67.90 81.46
CA PHE A 458 65.83 67.61 80.17
C PHE A 458 65.11 66.25 80.19
N THR A 459 65.56 65.33 81.06
CA THR A 459 64.89 64.09 81.48
C THR A 459 63.42 64.21 81.91
N GLU A 460 62.89 65.34 82.38
CA GLU A 460 61.43 65.46 82.68
C GLU A 460 60.63 65.62 81.38
N VAL A 461 61.07 66.52 80.50
CA VAL A 461 60.55 66.60 79.12
C VAL A 461 60.83 65.30 78.36
N TYR A 462 61.92 64.61 78.67
CA TYR A 462 62.22 63.27 78.18
C TYR A 462 61.33 62.21 78.83
N THR A 463 60.81 62.37 80.06
CA THR A 463 59.78 61.46 80.61
C THR A 463 58.41 61.74 80.02
N ASP A 464 58.11 62.96 79.57
CA ASP A 464 56.86 63.24 78.86
C ASP A 464 56.94 62.84 77.38
N TYR A 465 58.11 63.00 76.74
CA TYR A 465 58.43 62.40 75.45
C TYR A 465 58.45 60.87 75.55
N VAL A 466 59.07 60.27 76.57
CA VAL A 466 59.04 58.82 76.79
C VAL A 466 57.66 58.33 77.20
N LYS A 467 56.85 59.07 77.97
CA LYS A 467 55.42 58.71 78.19
C LYS A 467 54.64 58.75 76.88
N LEU A 468 54.83 59.77 76.05
CA LEU A 468 54.17 59.86 74.74
C LEU A 468 54.70 58.79 73.77
N GLN A 469 55.97 58.40 73.89
CA GLN A 469 56.60 57.32 73.12
C GLN A 469 56.20 55.94 73.65
N ASP A 470 55.92 55.79 74.95
CA ASP A 470 55.37 54.60 75.60
C ASP A 470 53.88 54.46 75.31
N GLU A 471 53.13 55.57 75.24
CA GLU A 471 51.71 55.60 74.85
C GLU A 471 51.56 55.38 73.35
N TYR A 472 52.44 55.95 72.52
CA TYR A 472 52.55 55.63 71.10
C TYR A 472 53.00 54.19 70.90
N ALA A 473 54.00 53.69 71.63
CA ALA A 473 54.41 52.28 71.58
C ALA A 473 53.30 51.34 72.07
N ARG A 474 52.53 51.69 73.10
CA ARG A 474 51.33 50.95 73.51
C ARG A 474 50.25 50.98 72.43
N LYS A 475 50.04 52.11 71.75
CA LYS A 475 49.08 52.19 70.64
C LYS A 475 49.56 51.46 69.39
N CYS A 476 50.87 51.41 69.12
CA CYS A 476 51.46 50.52 68.13
C CYS A 476 51.27 49.06 68.53
N VAL A 477 51.61 48.66 69.76
CA VAL A 477 51.41 47.28 70.25
C VAL A 477 49.93 46.87 70.24
N GLU A 478 49.00 47.72 70.67
CA GLU A 478 47.56 47.47 70.58
C GLU A 478 47.09 47.36 69.12
N SER A 479 47.61 48.19 68.21
CA SER A 479 47.29 48.12 66.78
C SER A 479 47.89 46.86 66.15
N GLU A 480 49.13 46.51 66.47
CA GLU A 480 49.78 45.27 66.06
C GLU A 480 49.11 44.03 66.67
N GLU A 481 48.54 44.10 67.88
CA GLU A 481 47.75 43.03 68.49
C GLU A 481 46.37 42.90 67.82
N MET A 482 45.75 44.02 67.43
CA MET A 482 44.54 44.04 66.61
C MET A 482 44.81 43.49 65.19
N GLU A 483 45.93 43.86 64.57
CA GLU A 483 46.39 43.32 63.28
C GLU A 483 46.77 41.84 63.39
N ARG A 484 47.49 41.41 64.43
CA ARG A 484 47.78 39.97 64.70
C ARG A 484 46.51 39.17 64.91
N THR A 485 45.51 39.71 65.62
CA THR A 485 44.26 39.01 65.85
C THR A 485 43.35 38.99 64.62
N MET A 486 43.30 40.07 63.83
CA MET A 486 42.64 40.08 62.51
C MET A 486 43.34 39.14 61.52
N ALA A 487 44.67 39.19 61.41
CA ALA A 487 45.46 38.27 60.57
C ALA A 487 45.29 36.81 61.00
N ARG A 488 45.19 36.53 62.31
CA ARG A 488 44.85 35.19 62.80
C ARG A 488 43.42 34.76 62.44
N ILE A 489 42.45 35.67 62.49
CA ILE A 489 41.06 35.38 62.08
C ILE A 489 40.98 35.18 60.57
N LEU A 490 41.67 35.98 59.77
CA LEU A 490 41.79 35.82 58.32
C LEU A 490 42.47 34.49 57.98
N ALA A 491 43.61 34.17 58.59
CA ALA A 491 44.27 32.87 58.43
C ALA A 491 43.36 31.69 58.83
N GLN A 492 42.55 31.82 59.89
CA GLN A 492 41.56 30.80 60.28
C GLN A 492 40.36 30.70 59.32
N ILE A 493 40.03 31.77 58.58
CA ILE A 493 39.02 31.73 57.51
C ILE A 493 39.64 31.14 56.24
N GLU A 494 40.87 31.53 55.89
CA GLU A 494 41.64 31.01 54.75
C GLU A 494 41.97 29.52 54.92
N GLU A 495 42.26 29.05 56.13
CA GLU A 495 42.46 27.63 56.48
C GLU A 495 41.15 26.82 56.39
N ARG A 496 40.00 27.42 56.74
CA ARG A 496 38.69 26.75 56.68
C ARG A 496 37.99 26.87 55.33
N THR A 497 38.41 27.79 54.47
CA THR A 497 37.91 27.95 53.10
C THR A 497 38.12 26.70 52.24
N PRO A 498 39.34 26.10 52.12
CA PRO A 498 39.54 24.88 51.33
C PRO A 498 38.71 23.72 51.90
N ILE A 499 38.64 23.56 53.22
CA ILE A 499 37.84 22.52 53.88
C ILE A 499 36.35 22.68 53.54
N LEU A 500 35.82 23.91 53.52
CA LEU A 500 34.43 24.18 53.14
C LEU A 500 34.17 24.00 51.63
N THR A 501 35.17 24.21 50.76
CA THR A 501 35.03 23.88 49.33
C THR A 501 35.16 22.38 49.06
N GLU A 502 36.04 21.69 49.76
CA GLU A 502 36.22 20.23 49.70
C GLU A 502 34.94 19.54 50.16
N GLN A 503 34.40 19.91 51.33
CA GLN A 503 33.10 19.41 51.81
C GLN A 503 31.96 19.68 50.82
N ARG A 504 31.93 20.83 50.14
CA ARG A 504 30.91 21.10 49.10
C ARG A 504 31.06 20.18 47.89
N LEU A 505 32.29 19.98 47.41
CA LEU A 505 32.57 19.06 46.31
C LEU A 505 32.27 17.60 46.71
N GLU A 506 32.51 17.21 47.96
CA GLU A 506 32.09 15.92 48.51
C GLU A 506 30.56 15.81 48.60
N TYR A 507 29.84 16.83 49.05
CA TYR A 507 28.37 16.83 49.07
C TYR A 507 27.76 16.79 47.66
N GLU A 508 28.29 17.56 46.71
CA GLU A 508 27.86 17.55 45.30
C GLU A 508 28.17 16.19 44.65
N ARG A 509 29.34 15.61 44.94
CA ARG A 509 29.72 14.26 44.51
C ARG A 509 28.76 13.21 45.10
N LEU A 510 28.57 13.18 46.41
CA LEU A 510 27.68 12.23 47.09
C LEU A 510 26.22 12.39 46.64
N GLN A 511 25.78 13.61 46.34
CA GLN A 511 24.47 13.87 45.75
C GLN A 511 24.38 13.31 44.32
N SER A 512 25.44 13.42 43.52
CA SER A 512 25.50 12.83 42.18
C SER A 512 25.56 11.29 42.22
N GLU A 513 26.32 10.70 43.14
CA GLU A 513 26.40 9.25 43.36
C GLU A 513 25.06 8.71 43.88
N ALA A 514 24.40 9.39 44.82
CA ALA A 514 23.07 9.03 45.29
C ALA A 514 22.01 9.14 44.18
N ALA A 515 22.10 10.13 43.29
CA ALA A 515 21.20 10.27 42.14
C ALA A 515 21.44 9.17 41.09
N GLN A 516 22.70 8.79 40.83
CA GLN A 516 23.07 7.68 39.95
C GLN A 516 22.59 6.34 40.52
N LEU A 517 22.81 6.08 41.81
CA LEU A 517 22.33 4.88 42.49
C LEU A 517 20.79 4.82 42.52
N ALA A 518 20.10 5.96 42.68
CA ALA A 518 18.65 6.02 42.59
C ALA A 518 18.12 5.74 41.16
N ALA A 519 18.83 6.21 40.13
CA ALA A 519 18.51 5.90 38.73
C ALA A 519 18.73 4.40 38.42
N GLN A 520 19.87 3.83 38.82
CA GLN A 520 20.17 2.40 38.67
C GLN A 520 19.16 1.52 39.45
N LEU A 521 18.72 1.96 40.63
CA LEU A 521 17.67 1.27 41.39
C LEU A 521 16.29 1.35 40.71
N ALA A 522 15.97 2.46 40.05
CA ALA A 522 14.75 2.57 39.26
C ALA A 522 14.80 1.71 37.99
N GLU A 523 15.96 1.67 37.31
CA GLU A 523 16.24 0.85 36.13
C GLU A 523 16.13 -0.65 36.46
N THR A 524 16.85 -1.13 37.47
CA THR A 524 16.78 -2.54 37.92
C THR A 524 15.40 -2.95 38.46
N ILE A 525 14.59 -2.02 38.99
CA ILE A 525 13.18 -2.29 39.31
C ILE A 525 12.33 -2.43 38.04
N ALA A 526 12.56 -1.60 37.02
CA ALA A 526 11.88 -1.70 35.74
C ALA A 526 12.24 -3.01 35.01
N GLU A 527 13.53 -3.37 34.96
CA GLU A 527 14.02 -4.66 34.45
C GLU A 527 13.37 -5.84 35.19
N ARG A 528 13.37 -5.81 36.53
CA ARG A 528 12.71 -6.84 37.36
C ARG A 528 11.23 -6.99 37.01
N ASP A 529 10.51 -5.88 36.83
CA ASP A 529 9.07 -5.93 36.55
C ASP A 529 8.77 -6.31 35.10
N GLN A 530 9.67 -5.99 34.16
CA GLN A 530 9.66 -6.52 32.79
C GLN A 530 9.91 -8.04 32.79
N GLU A 531 10.94 -8.54 33.46
CA GLU A 531 11.21 -9.98 33.58
C GLU A 531 10.10 -10.72 34.34
N ALA A 532 9.52 -10.11 35.38
CA ALA A 532 8.34 -10.65 36.04
C ALA A 532 7.11 -10.70 35.12
N SER A 533 7.01 -9.80 34.14
CA SER A 533 5.98 -9.87 33.09
C SER A 533 6.27 -10.98 32.07
N HIS A 534 7.51 -11.11 31.60
CA HIS A 534 7.94 -12.16 30.69
C HIS A 534 7.80 -13.56 31.30
N ALA A 535 8.14 -13.73 32.58
CA ALA A 535 7.93 -14.97 33.33
C ALA A 535 6.43 -15.32 33.48
N ARG A 536 5.55 -14.34 33.71
CA ARG A 536 4.09 -14.54 33.72
C ARG A 536 3.57 -14.94 32.34
N GLU A 537 4.03 -14.28 31.28
CA GLU A 537 3.69 -14.65 29.91
C GLU A 537 4.19 -16.04 29.53
N ALA A 538 5.43 -16.39 29.85
CA ALA A 538 6.01 -17.71 29.62
C ALA A 538 5.22 -18.80 30.37
N SER A 539 4.85 -18.54 31.64
CA SER A 539 3.99 -19.43 32.42
C SER A 539 2.58 -19.59 31.82
N GLN A 540 1.98 -18.52 31.31
CA GLN A 540 0.70 -18.60 30.59
C GLN A 540 0.81 -19.34 29.25
N LYS A 541 1.89 -19.12 28.49
CA LYS A 541 2.19 -19.82 27.23
C LYS A 541 2.38 -21.32 27.51
N LEU A 542 3.17 -21.68 28.53
CA LEU A 542 3.34 -23.06 29.01
C LEU A 542 2.02 -23.70 29.48
N SER A 543 1.16 -22.95 30.19
CA SER A 543 -0.17 -23.46 30.59
C SER A 543 -1.09 -23.72 29.40
N LYS A 544 -0.97 -22.95 28.31
CA LYS A 544 -1.70 -23.19 27.05
C LYS A 544 -1.14 -24.40 26.31
N THR A 545 0.18 -24.44 26.08
CA THR A 545 0.81 -25.56 25.35
C THR A 545 0.69 -26.88 26.11
N ASN A 546 0.66 -26.88 27.44
CA ASN A 546 0.37 -28.10 28.21
C ASN A 546 -1.07 -28.60 27.97
N LYS A 547 -2.08 -27.71 28.00
CA LYS A 547 -3.49 -28.08 27.69
C LYS A 547 -3.68 -28.52 26.24
N GLU A 548 -2.95 -27.91 25.31
CA GLU A 548 -2.92 -28.32 23.91
C GLU A 548 -2.27 -29.70 23.74
N ASN A 549 -1.17 -29.99 24.47
CA ASN A 549 -0.56 -31.32 24.51
C ASN A 549 -1.47 -32.36 25.18
N GLU A 550 -2.18 -32.04 26.27
CA GLU A 550 -3.19 -32.89 26.90
C GLU A 550 -4.31 -33.22 25.91
N LEU A 551 -4.84 -32.22 25.20
CA LEU A 551 -5.87 -32.41 24.17
C LEU A 551 -5.36 -33.27 22.99
N LEU A 552 -4.14 -33.04 22.51
CA LEU A 552 -3.51 -33.82 21.44
C LEU A 552 -3.23 -35.27 21.88
N GLN A 553 -2.84 -35.49 23.14
CA GLN A 553 -2.68 -36.85 23.70
C GLN A 553 -4.02 -37.58 23.74
N GLN A 554 -5.10 -36.94 24.22
CA GLN A 554 -6.44 -37.54 24.19
C GLN A 554 -6.89 -37.85 22.74
N GLN A 555 -6.62 -36.97 21.78
CA GLN A 555 -6.93 -37.20 20.36
C GLN A 555 -6.12 -38.36 19.76
N LEU A 556 -4.84 -38.51 20.15
CA LEU A 556 -4.00 -39.63 19.72
C LEU A 556 -4.43 -40.96 20.36
N ASP A 557 -4.87 -40.94 21.62
CA ASP A 557 -5.44 -42.12 22.31
C ASP A 557 -6.77 -42.55 21.67
N ASP A 558 -7.67 -41.61 21.37
CA ASP A 558 -8.94 -41.91 20.70
C ASP A 558 -8.76 -42.32 19.23
N LEU A 559 -7.81 -41.73 18.51
CA LEU A 559 -7.42 -42.22 17.18
C LEU A 559 -6.78 -43.62 17.27
N GLY A 560 -5.98 -43.88 18.30
CA GLY A 560 -5.44 -45.21 18.60
C GLY A 560 -6.54 -46.24 18.83
N ARG A 561 -7.56 -45.92 19.64
CA ARG A 561 -8.76 -46.76 19.85
C ARG A 561 -9.53 -47.00 18.56
N GLN A 562 -9.70 -45.97 17.72
CA GLN A 562 -10.35 -46.11 16.41
C GLN A 562 -9.57 -47.03 15.46
N VAL A 563 -8.25 -46.85 15.37
CA VAL A 563 -7.37 -47.72 14.54
C VAL A 563 -7.35 -49.15 15.06
N GLN A 564 -7.30 -49.37 16.38
CA GLN A 564 -7.43 -50.69 17.00
C GLN A 564 -8.77 -51.36 16.63
N HIS A 565 -9.88 -50.62 16.72
CA HIS A 565 -11.21 -51.14 16.37
C HIS A 565 -11.33 -51.45 14.88
N LEU A 566 -10.82 -50.60 14.00
CA LEU A 566 -10.82 -50.83 12.55
C LEU A 566 -9.95 -52.03 12.15
N LEU A 567 -8.76 -52.19 12.75
CA LEU A 567 -7.90 -53.36 12.52
C LEU A 567 -8.57 -54.65 13.02
N LYS A 568 -9.24 -54.62 14.17
CA LYS A 568 -10.04 -55.73 14.71
C LYS A 568 -11.20 -56.11 13.77
N ASP A 569 -11.90 -55.10 13.23
CA ASP A 569 -13.01 -55.29 12.29
C ASP A 569 -12.56 -55.75 10.89
N ILE A 570 -11.30 -55.51 10.51
CA ILE A 570 -10.67 -56.07 9.31
C ILE A 570 -10.27 -57.53 9.57
N ALA A 571 -9.52 -57.80 10.64
CA ALA A 571 -9.06 -59.15 10.98
C ALA A 571 -10.22 -60.15 11.14
N ARG A 572 -11.37 -59.72 11.69
CA ARG A 572 -12.59 -60.54 11.81
C ARG A 572 -13.38 -60.73 10.51
N LYS A 573 -13.16 -59.90 9.49
CA LYS A 573 -13.71 -60.14 8.13
C LYS A 573 -12.85 -61.13 7.37
N GLU A 574 -11.56 -61.24 7.70
CA GLU A 574 -10.61 -62.16 7.10
C GLU A 574 -10.67 -63.55 7.76
N ASP A 575 -10.79 -63.63 9.10
CA ASP A 575 -11.13 -64.86 9.83
C ASP A 575 -12.23 -64.62 10.90
N PRO A 576 -13.47 -65.07 10.65
CA PRO A 576 -14.59 -64.97 11.59
C PRO A 576 -14.44 -65.79 12.89
N LEU A 577 -13.42 -66.64 13.04
CA LEU A 577 -13.19 -67.46 14.24
C LEU A 577 -12.41 -66.72 15.34
N LEU A 578 -11.89 -65.50 15.10
CA LEU A 578 -11.17 -64.72 16.12
C LEU A 578 -12.06 -64.40 17.34
N PRO A 579 -11.65 -64.81 18.57
CA PRO A 579 -12.36 -64.48 19.82
C PRO A 579 -12.54 -62.99 20.09
N ASP A 580 -13.27 -62.63 21.16
CA ASP A 580 -13.30 -61.26 21.66
C ASP A 580 -12.20 -60.98 22.67
N ASP A 581 -11.67 -59.75 22.68
CA ASP A 581 -10.62 -59.35 23.62
C ASP A 581 -11.08 -59.58 25.07
N ARG A 582 -12.37 -59.40 25.37
CA ARG A 582 -12.99 -59.70 26.67
C ARG A 582 -12.93 -61.18 27.08
N GLN A 583 -12.67 -62.09 26.16
CA GLN A 583 -12.43 -63.51 26.40
C GLN A 583 -10.93 -63.79 26.55
N LEU A 584 -10.09 -63.16 25.71
CA LEU A 584 -8.62 -63.21 25.80
C LEU A 584 -8.08 -62.52 27.08
N GLU A 585 -8.80 -61.55 27.63
CA GLU A 585 -8.56 -60.89 28.92
C GLU A 585 -8.91 -61.77 30.12
N GLN A 586 -9.67 -62.86 29.93
CA GLN A 586 -10.11 -63.77 31.00
C GLN A 586 -9.24 -65.03 31.14
N ASP A 587 -8.28 -65.25 30.23
CA ASP A 587 -7.38 -66.40 30.30
C ASP A 587 -6.37 -66.27 31.46
N GLN A 588 -6.31 -67.31 32.31
CA GLN A 588 -5.59 -67.28 33.60
C GLN A 588 -4.07 -67.45 33.48
N SER A 589 -3.48 -67.27 32.30
CA SER A 589 -2.03 -67.34 32.01
C SER A 589 -1.24 -66.12 32.53
N THR A 590 -1.64 -65.57 33.68
CA THR A 590 -1.18 -64.27 34.19
C THR A 590 -0.72 -64.37 35.64
N ALA A 591 0.23 -65.27 35.91
CA ALA A 591 1.07 -65.15 37.10
C ALA A 591 1.95 -63.87 36.97
N PRO A 592 2.26 -63.17 38.08
CA PRO A 592 3.29 -62.15 38.04
C PRO A 592 4.64 -62.82 37.71
N ALA A 593 5.36 -62.28 36.74
CA ALA A 593 6.68 -62.77 36.36
C ALA A 593 7.67 -62.61 37.53
N GLU A 594 8.32 -63.69 37.94
CA GLU A 594 9.26 -63.68 39.07
C GLU A 594 10.69 -63.32 38.61
N ASN A 595 11.00 -63.53 37.33
CA ASN A 595 12.32 -63.28 36.75
C ASN A 595 12.34 -62.11 35.74
N ILE A 596 13.48 -61.43 35.62
CA ILE A 596 13.64 -60.29 34.67
C ILE A 596 13.45 -60.73 33.22
N GLU A 597 13.90 -61.93 32.84
CA GLU A 597 13.69 -62.48 31.49
C GLU A 597 12.22 -62.84 31.22
N GLU A 598 11.45 -63.21 32.25
CA GLU A 598 9.99 -63.38 32.18
C GLU A 598 9.28 -62.03 32.09
N VAL A 599 9.77 -60.98 32.76
CA VAL A 599 9.25 -59.61 32.60
C VAL A 599 9.48 -59.14 31.16
N ILE A 600 10.66 -59.37 30.59
CA ILE A 600 10.99 -59.04 29.19
C ILE A 600 10.12 -59.85 28.22
N THR A 601 10.05 -61.17 28.35
CA THR A 601 9.26 -61.98 27.42
C THR A 601 7.77 -61.70 27.52
N ASN A 602 7.19 -61.60 28.73
CA ASN A 602 5.75 -61.41 28.90
C ASN A 602 5.25 -59.95 28.75
N ASN A 603 6.11 -58.93 28.91
CA ASN A 603 5.70 -57.51 28.89
C ASN A 603 6.44 -56.64 27.84
N LEU A 604 7.52 -57.14 27.23
CA LEU A 604 8.22 -56.45 26.14
C LEU A 604 8.12 -57.20 24.80
N VAL A 605 8.08 -58.54 24.79
CA VAL A 605 8.04 -59.34 23.53
C VAL A 605 6.63 -59.84 23.18
N LEU A 606 5.93 -60.51 24.10
CA LEU A 606 4.60 -61.07 23.86
C LEU A 606 3.50 -60.02 24.04
N PHE A 607 2.37 -60.18 23.33
CA PHE A 607 1.22 -59.29 23.39
C PHE A 607 -0.07 -60.08 23.08
N ARG A 608 -1.18 -59.77 23.78
CA ARG A 608 -2.45 -60.53 23.69
C ARG A 608 -3.52 -59.89 22.80
N SER A 609 -3.44 -58.58 22.57
CA SER A 609 -4.37 -57.82 21.73
C SER A 609 -3.64 -56.69 21.00
N ILE A 610 -4.26 -56.14 19.95
CA ILE A 610 -3.70 -55.03 19.15
C ILE A 610 -3.49 -53.78 20.04
N GLY A 611 -4.41 -53.53 20.99
CA GLY A 611 -4.27 -52.44 21.96
C GLY A 611 -3.11 -52.65 22.95
N ALA A 612 -2.89 -53.89 23.41
CA ALA A 612 -1.73 -54.21 24.24
C ALA A 612 -0.41 -53.96 23.49
N LEU A 613 -0.29 -54.45 22.25
CA LEU A 613 0.86 -54.21 21.38
C LEU A 613 1.14 -52.71 21.15
N GLN A 614 0.11 -51.91 20.91
CA GLN A 614 0.28 -50.46 20.72
C GLN A 614 0.81 -49.79 21.99
N GLN A 615 0.20 -50.05 23.15
CA GLN A 615 0.68 -49.49 24.42
C GLN A 615 2.11 -49.93 24.75
N GLN A 616 2.43 -51.19 24.48
CA GLN A 616 3.76 -51.78 24.69
C GLN A 616 4.82 -51.12 23.80
N ASN A 617 4.54 -50.93 22.51
CA ASN A 617 5.40 -50.16 21.61
C ASN A 617 5.54 -48.68 22.02
N MET A 618 4.47 -48.03 22.49
CA MET A 618 4.55 -46.65 22.98
C MET A 618 5.43 -46.54 24.25
N ARG A 619 5.33 -47.48 25.18
CA ARG A 619 6.20 -47.56 26.36
C ARG A 619 7.65 -47.86 25.97
N LEU A 620 7.89 -48.80 25.06
CA LEU A 620 9.23 -49.12 24.54
C LEU A 620 9.89 -47.92 23.84
N LEU A 621 9.15 -47.21 22.97
CA LEU A 621 9.64 -45.99 22.31
C LEU A 621 9.89 -44.84 23.29
N LYS A 622 9.13 -44.74 24.38
CA LYS A 622 9.40 -43.79 25.45
C LYS A 622 10.67 -44.16 26.23
N ILE A 623 10.76 -45.39 26.73
CA ILE A 623 11.90 -45.88 27.52
C ILE A 623 13.20 -45.84 26.70
N THR A 624 13.19 -46.21 25.42
CA THR A 624 14.40 -46.14 24.58
C THR A 624 14.85 -44.71 24.30
N ARG A 625 13.93 -43.75 24.15
CA ARG A 625 14.27 -42.32 24.04
C ARG A 625 14.79 -41.75 25.36
N GLU A 626 14.18 -42.10 26.48
CA GLU A 626 14.64 -41.69 27.82
C GLU A 626 16.01 -42.31 28.16
N LEU A 627 16.26 -43.56 27.76
CA LEU A 627 17.56 -44.22 27.94
C LEU A 627 18.63 -43.59 27.02
N GLY A 628 18.28 -43.27 25.78
CA GLY A 628 19.17 -42.51 24.87
C GLY A 628 19.54 -41.14 25.44
N GLN A 629 18.55 -40.37 25.89
CA GLN A 629 18.79 -39.07 26.54
C GLN A 629 19.63 -39.19 27.81
N LYS A 630 19.45 -40.23 28.62
CA LYS A 630 20.29 -40.50 29.80
C LYS A 630 21.72 -40.86 29.41
N LEU A 631 21.92 -41.75 28.43
CA LEU A 631 23.26 -42.11 27.96
C LEU A 631 24.00 -40.90 27.38
N GLU A 632 23.33 -40.04 26.60
CA GLU A 632 23.94 -38.80 26.12
C GLU A 632 24.16 -37.75 27.24
N ALA A 633 23.37 -37.77 28.31
CA ALA A 633 23.56 -36.88 29.47
C ALA A 633 24.74 -37.36 30.32
N GLU A 634 24.76 -38.65 30.67
CA GLU A 634 25.86 -39.32 31.35
C GLU A 634 27.17 -39.18 30.57
N GLU A 635 27.17 -39.29 29.23
CA GLU A 635 28.38 -39.04 28.43
C GLU A 635 28.84 -37.57 28.47
N ARG A 636 27.92 -36.59 28.51
CA ARG A 636 28.27 -35.17 28.69
C ARG A 636 28.80 -34.90 30.09
N ASP A 637 28.19 -35.46 31.12
CA ASP A 637 28.61 -35.32 32.51
C ASP A 637 29.97 -35.99 32.73
N TYR A 638 30.23 -37.18 32.16
CA TYR A 638 31.54 -37.84 32.20
C TYR A 638 32.64 -37.04 31.49
N ARG A 639 32.31 -36.35 30.38
CA ARG A 639 33.25 -35.43 29.71
C ARG A 639 33.51 -34.20 30.59
N ALA A 640 32.46 -33.60 31.16
CA ALA A 640 32.59 -32.45 32.06
C ALA A 640 33.37 -32.76 33.34
N THR A 641 33.22 -33.96 33.93
CA THR A 641 34.05 -34.39 35.07
C THR A 641 35.48 -34.67 34.65
N MET A 642 35.72 -35.29 33.49
CA MET A 642 37.08 -35.48 32.96
C MET A 642 37.78 -34.14 32.66
N GLU A 643 37.05 -33.14 32.15
CA GLU A 643 37.55 -31.78 31.92
C GLU A 643 37.81 -31.06 33.26
N ALA A 644 36.93 -31.21 34.25
CA ALA A 644 37.13 -30.66 35.59
C ALA A 644 38.34 -31.28 36.31
N GLU A 645 38.49 -32.61 36.28
CA GLU A 645 39.65 -33.33 36.83
C GLU A 645 40.95 -32.93 36.11
N GLN A 646 40.93 -32.72 34.79
CA GLN A 646 42.07 -32.18 34.05
C GLN A 646 42.39 -30.74 34.46
N HIS A 647 41.39 -29.87 34.63
CA HIS A 647 41.59 -28.50 35.10
C HIS A 647 42.08 -28.44 36.56
N GLU A 648 41.64 -29.35 37.42
CA GLU A 648 42.13 -29.47 38.80
C GLU A 648 43.56 -29.99 38.83
N ALA A 649 43.91 -31.04 38.07
CA ALA A 649 45.28 -31.50 37.91
C ALA A 649 46.22 -30.43 37.30
N ILE A 650 45.71 -29.58 36.39
CA ILE A 650 46.46 -28.42 35.87
C ILE A 650 46.66 -27.36 36.95
N ARG A 651 45.69 -27.13 37.85
CA ARG A 651 45.86 -26.24 39.01
C ARG A 651 46.84 -26.81 40.03
N GLU A 652 46.71 -28.09 40.41
CA GLU A 652 47.67 -28.75 41.30
C GLU A 652 49.09 -28.71 40.72
N ALA A 653 49.25 -28.87 39.41
CA ALA A 653 50.52 -28.69 38.73
C ALA A 653 51.04 -27.24 38.80
N HIS A 654 50.18 -26.23 38.61
CA HIS A 654 50.57 -24.82 38.76
C HIS A 654 50.93 -24.48 40.21
N ASP A 655 50.17 -24.94 41.19
CA ASP A 655 50.46 -24.72 42.61
C ASP A 655 51.71 -25.48 43.05
N ALA A 656 51.97 -26.68 42.51
CA ALA A 656 53.21 -27.40 42.70
C ALA A 656 54.41 -26.67 42.07
N ILE A 657 54.24 -26.08 40.88
CA ILE A 657 55.25 -25.23 40.23
C ILE A 657 55.50 -23.97 41.06
N GLN A 658 54.49 -23.21 41.46
CA GLN A 658 54.64 -22.02 42.31
C GLN A 658 55.26 -22.36 43.67
N GLN A 659 54.90 -23.50 44.28
CA GLN A 659 55.56 -23.99 45.48
C GLN A 659 57.01 -24.39 45.24
N LEU A 660 57.34 -24.98 44.09
CA LEU A 660 58.71 -25.29 43.72
C LEU A 660 59.51 -24.01 43.47
N GLU A 661 58.95 -23.01 42.79
CA GLU A 661 59.56 -21.70 42.59
C GLU A 661 59.76 -20.99 43.93
N ALA A 662 58.77 -20.96 44.82
CA ALA A 662 58.91 -20.40 46.16
C ALA A 662 59.94 -21.17 47.02
N LYS A 663 60.04 -22.50 46.87
CA LYS A 663 61.10 -23.31 47.49
C LYS A 663 62.48 -23.01 46.88
N LEU A 664 62.56 -22.75 45.58
CA LEU A 664 63.80 -22.44 44.85
C LEU A 664 64.25 -20.99 45.12
N GLU A 665 63.32 -20.04 45.30
CA GLU A 665 63.58 -18.71 45.85
C GLU A 665 64.01 -18.77 47.33
N SER A 666 63.34 -19.58 48.15
CA SER A 666 63.72 -19.79 49.55
C SER A 666 65.12 -20.41 49.64
N GLN A 667 65.44 -21.38 48.78
CA GLN A 667 66.77 -21.94 48.63
C GLN A 667 67.77 -20.91 48.13
N LYS A 668 67.48 -20.10 47.10
CA LYS A 668 68.31 -18.98 46.64
C LYS A 668 68.61 -18.00 47.78
N ARG A 669 67.59 -17.53 48.50
CA ARG A 669 67.73 -16.64 49.67
C ARG A 669 68.54 -17.32 50.78
N SER A 670 68.38 -18.62 51.02
CA SER A 670 69.20 -19.38 51.97
C SER A 670 70.65 -19.57 51.51
N HIS A 671 70.88 -19.67 50.20
CA HIS A 671 72.20 -19.72 49.58
C HIS A 671 72.87 -18.35 49.60
N GLU A 672 72.13 -17.24 49.43
CA GLU A 672 72.64 -15.89 49.65
C GLU A 672 72.97 -15.64 51.13
N ILE A 673 72.12 -16.07 52.05
CA ILE A 673 72.36 -15.98 53.49
C ILE A 673 73.56 -16.84 53.92
N THR A 674 73.69 -18.06 53.39
CA THR A 674 74.85 -18.93 53.70
C THR A 674 76.12 -18.48 52.98
N VAL A 675 76.06 -17.90 51.77
CA VAL A 675 77.21 -17.25 51.14
C VAL A 675 77.62 -15.99 51.91
N GLN A 676 76.67 -15.18 52.41
CA GLN A 676 76.97 -14.07 53.31
C GLN A 676 77.53 -14.57 54.66
N ALA A 677 77.07 -15.71 55.17
CA ALA A 677 77.64 -16.36 56.35
C ALA A 677 79.08 -16.82 56.07
N TYR A 678 79.36 -17.53 54.97
CA TYR A 678 80.70 -17.94 54.58
C TYR A 678 81.63 -16.75 54.28
N ILE A 679 81.12 -15.62 53.79
CA ILE A 679 81.90 -14.38 53.68
C ILE A 679 82.25 -13.84 55.07
N LYS A 680 81.27 -13.78 55.98
CA LYS A 680 81.49 -13.34 57.38
C LYS A 680 82.41 -14.29 58.15
N GLU A 681 82.30 -15.61 57.93
CA GLU A 681 83.16 -16.64 58.52
C GLU A 681 84.56 -16.60 57.93
N ARG A 682 84.73 -16.44 56.61
CA ARG A 682 86.04 -16.24 55.96
C ARG A 682 86.75 -15.02 56.55
N ASP A 683 86.04 -13.91 56.72
CA ASP A 683 86.64 -12.67 57.21
C ASP A 683 86.80 -12.66 58.74
N ALA A 684 85.98 -13.40 59.49
CA ALA A 684 86.21 -13.70 60.91
C ALA A 684 87.39 -14.67 61.12
N LEU A 685 87.56 -15.69 60.28
CA LEU A 685 88.69 -16.63 60.33
C LEU A 685 90.01 -15.92 59.99
N ARG A 686 90.00 -14.95 59.06
CA ARG A 686 91.13 -14.02 58.84
C ARG A 686 91.45 -13.19 60.08
N ALA A 687 90.44 -12.77 60.86
CA ALA A 687 90.62 -12.04 62.12
C ALA A 687 91.02 -12.93 63.31
N MET A 688 90.77 -14.23 63.26
CA MET A 688 91.10 -15.20 64.33
C MET A 688 92.49 -15.84 64.14
N LEU A 689 92.87 -16.17 62.89
CA LEU A 689 94.21 -16.67 62.53
C LEU A 689 95.32 -15.61 62.69
N SER A 690 94.96 -14.33 62.80
CA SER A 690 95.90 -13.23 63.06
C SER A 690 96.09 -12.91 64.55
N ARG A 691 95.50 -13.70 65.47
CA ARG A 691 95.55 -13.40 66.92
C ARG A 691 95.61 -14.61 67.86
N THR A 692 95.81 -15.84 67.37
CA THR A 692 95.79 -17.04 68.24
C THR A 692 96.96 -17.99 67.93
N GLY A 693 98.01 -17.93 68.74
CA GLY A 693 99.23 -18.72 68.57
C GLY A 693 100.04 -18.85 69.85
N ASP A 694 99.46 -19.44 70.90
CA ASP A 694 100.19 -19.95 72.08
C ASP A 694 99.29 -20.88 72.92
N GLY A 695 99.86 -21.89 73.60
CA GLY A 695 99.15 -22.76 74.57
C GLY A 695 99.47 -24.27 74.52
N HIS A 696 99.76 -24.88 75.68
CA HIS A 696 100.09 -26.32 75.86
C HIS A 696 98.97 -27.12 76.57
N SER A 697 99.03 -28.46 76.54
CA SER A 697 98.88 -29.30 77.77
C SER A 697 99.32 -30.79 77.64
N HIS A 698 99.82 -31.33 78.76
CA HIS A 698 100.20 -32.72 79.12
C HIS A 698 98.99 -33.70 79.29
N VAL A 699 99.10 -35.00 79.69
CA VAL A 699 100.18 -35.91 80.25
C VAL A 699 100.10 -37.31 79.55
N VAL A 700 100.64 -38.50 79.91
CA VAL A 700 101.23 -39.26 81.07
C VAL A 700 102.26 -40.28 80.47
N GLY A 701 103.24 -40.95 81.11
CA GLY A 701 103.87 -40.90 82.45
C GLY A 701 104.41 -42.28 82.94
N GLU A 702 105.37 -42.26 83.89
CA GLU A 702 105.90 -43.35 84.78
C GLU A 702 106.87 -44.47 84.28
N MET A 703 107.77 -44.82 85.21
CA MET A 703 108.90 -45.80 85.27
C MET A 703 108.84 -46.45 86.70
N PRO A 704 109.70 -47.38 87.24
CA PRO A 704 111.19 -47.37 87.16
C PRO A 704 111.86 -48.81 87.33
N PRO A 705 113.04 -49.08 87.98
CA PRO A 705 114.00 -50.17 87.60
C PRO A 705 114.14 -51.22 88.77
N PRO A 706 115.28 -51.62 89.42
CA PRO A 706 116.75 -51.60 89.18
C PRO A 706 117.52 -52.91 89.60
N VAL A 707 118.82 -52.79 89.97
CA VAL A 707 119.70 -53.69 90.82
C VAL A 707 120.75 -54.62 90.15
N THR A 708 121.83 -54.00 89.64
CA THR A 708 123.25 -54.11 90.09
C THR A 708 123.93 -55.40 90.66
N ILE A 709 125.16 -55.65 90.13
CA ILE A 709 126.48 -55.84 90.83
C ILE A 709 127.07 -57.25 91.16
N ASN A 710 128.37 -57.39 90.81
CA ASN A 710 129.43 -58.37 91.21
C ASN A 710 129.30 -59.87 90.86
N GLY A 711 130.40 -60.62 90.62
CA GLY A 711 131.80 -60.21 90.37
C GLY A 711 132.89 -61.22 90.82
N ASN A 712 133.76 -61.66 89.88
CA ASN A 712 135.03 -62.39 90.09
C ASN A 712 134.92 -63.82 90.75
N ALA A 713 135.90 -64.74 90.69
CA ALA A 713 137.25 -64.69 90.09
C ALA A 713 137.71 -66.03 89.46
N LYS A 714 138.34 -65.95 88.28
CA LYS A 714 139.65 -66.54 87.88
C LYS A 714 139.84 -68.06 87.69
N GLU A 715 138.97 -68.95 88.16
CA GLU A 715 138.74 -70.24 87.44
C GLU A 715 137.51 -70.14 86.55
N ALA A 716 136.49 -69.43 87.05
CA ALA A 716 135.33 -69.06 86.28
C ALA A 716 135.61 -68.03 85.17
N ASP A 717 136.83 -67.58 84.91
CA ASP A 717 137.06 -66.50 83.94
C ASP A 717 137.08 -66.98 82.48
N MET A 718 137.68 -68.14 82.16
CA MET A 718 137.45 -68.78 80.84
C MET A 718 136.00 -69.25 80.67
N ALA A 719 135.36 -69.67 81.76
CA ALA A 719 133.93 -70.00 81.76
C ALA A 719 133.03 -68.75 81.65
N ARG A 720 133.49 -67.58 82.10
CA ARG A 720 132.83 -66.28 81.92
C ARG A 720 133.05 -65.74 80.54
N GLU A 721 134.25 -65.78 79.98
CA GLU A 721 134.48 -65.37 78.59
C GLU A 721 133.59 -66.21 77.66
N LEU A 722 133.45 -67.52 77.90
CA LEU A 722 132.48 -68.36 77.21
C LEU A 722 131.01 -68.03 77.55
N ALA A 723 130.65 -67.79 78.81
CA ALA A 723 129.27 -67.48 79.21
C ALA A 723 128.84 -66.03 78.84
N GLU A 724 129.78 -65.11 78.67
CA GLU A 724 129.58 -63.73 78.23
C GLU A 724 129.48 -63.68 76.70
N VAL A 725 130.30 -64.46 75.97
CA VAL A 725 130.09 -64.68 74.54
C VAL A 725 128.78 -65.42 74.28
N GLN A 726 128.42 -66.43 75.08
CA GLN A 726 127.09 -67.07 75.00
C GLN A 726 125.98 -66.08 75.32
N ARG A 727 126.10 -65.28 76.39
CA ARG A 727 125.13 -64.23 76.74
C ARG A 727 125.02 -63.15 75.67
N GLN A 728 126.11 -62.79 74.99
CA GLN A 728 126.09 -61.87 73.85
C GLN A 728 125.43 -62.50 72.63
N PHE A 729 125.66 -63.79 72.36
CA PHE A 729 124.94 -64.53 71.32
C PHE A 729 123.45 -64.69 71.63
N ASP A 730 123.08 -64.94 72.89
CA ASP A 730 121.69 -65.06 73.33
C ASP A 730 121.00 -63.69 73.35
N ALA A 731 121.69 -62.61 73.72
CA ALA A 731 121.20 -61.24 73.61
C ALA A 731 120.97 -60.85 72.15
N TYR A 732 121.98 -61.01 71.29
CA TYR A 732 121.87 -60.75 69.85
C TYR A 732 120.77 -61.61 69.20
N ARG A 733 120.63 -62.88 69.61
CA ARG A 733 119.54 -63.76 69.16
C ARG A 733 118.17 -63.31 69.66
N HIS A 734 118.08 -62.73 70.85
CA HIS A 734 116.83 -62.20 71.40
C HIS A 734 116.46 -60.87 70.74
N GLU A 735 117.41 -59.95 70.58
CA GLU A 735 117.27 -58.67 69.87
C GLU A 735 116.89 -58.90 68.40
N MET A 736 117.61 -59.77 67.69
CA MET A 736 117.28 -60.13 66.30
C MET A 736 115.98 -60.95 66.20
N GLY A 737 115.58 -61.65 67.27
CA GLY A 737 114.24 -62.25 67.37
C GLY A 737 113.16 -61.17 67.45
N ILE A 738 113.33 -60.22 68.37
CA ILE A 738 112.46 -59.05 68.55
C ILE A 738 112.38 -58.22 67.26
N ASP A 739 113.48 -58.00 66.56
CA ASP A 739 113.49 -57.20 65.32
C ASP A 739 112.88 -57.95 64.14
N VAL A 740 113.08 -59.27 64.04
CA VAL A 740 112.34 -60.11 63.07
C VAL A 740 110.83 -60.11 63.36
N ASP A 741 110.43 -60.10 64.63
CA ASP A 741 109.01 -60.06 65.00
C ASP A 741 108.40 -58.66 64.83
N LYS A 742 109.12 -57.56 65.13
CA LYS A 742 108.74 -56.18 64.74
C LYS A 742 108.54 -56.08 63.22
N LEU A 743 109.50 -56.56 62.43
CA LEU A 743 109.40 -56.51 60.96
C LEU A 743 108.25 -57.37 60.42
N ARG A 744 107.85 -58.44 61.13
CA ARG A 744 106.62 -59.20 60.83
C ARG A 744 105.36 -58.42 61.21
N GLU A 745 105.35 -57.74 62.35
CA GLU A 745 104.23 -56.89 62.78
C GLU A 745 104.03 -55.69 61.84
N GLU A 746 105.12 -55.02 61.44
CA GLU A 746 105.12 -53.95 60.44
C GLU A 746 104.67 -54.46 59.06
N ALA A 747 105.20 -55.59 58.58
CA ALA A 747 104.77 -56.19 57.33
C ALA A 747 103.29 -56.62 57.35
N PHE A 748 102.80 -57.14 58.49
CA PHE A 748 101.40 -57.50 58.68
C PHE A 748 100.50 -56.26 58.78
N ALA A 749 100.96 -55.19 59.44
CA ALA A 749 100.26 -53.90 59.48
C ALA A 749 100.15 -53.29 58.08
N ALA A 750 101.25 -53.19 57.33
CA ALA A 750 101.27 -52.70 55.95
C ALA A 750 100.41 -53.59 55.02
N GLN A 751 100.42 -54.91 55.20
CA GLN A 751 99.53 -55.82 54.46
C GLN A 751 98.05 -55.59 54.82
N LYS A 752 97.72 -55.38 56.10
CA LYS A 752 96.37 -55.08 56.58
C LYS A 752 95.87 -53.72 56.07
N GLU A 753 96.74 -52.71 56.00
CA GLU A 753 96.44 -51.42 55.38
C GLU A 753 96.28 -51.53 53.87
N SER A 754 97.13 -52.29 53.18
CA SER A 754 96.97 -52.58 51.74
C SER A 754 95.64 -53.26 51.43
N HIS A 755 95.25 -54.28 52.21
CA HIS A 755 93.94 -54.93 52.09
C HIS A 755 92.78 -53.98 52.42
N ARG A 756 92.94 -53.10 53.42
CA ARG A 756 91.94 -52.07 53.76
C ARG A 756 91.76 -51.08 52.62
N LEU A 757 92.84 -50.51 52.09
CA LEU A 757 92.81 -49.55 50.98
C LEU A 757 92.27 -50.19 49.71
N SER A 758 92.62 -51.46 49.43
CA SER A 758 92.03 -52.23 48.33
C SER A 758 90.51 -52.40 48.49
N ALA A 759 90.03 -52.70 49.71
CA ALA A 759 88.59 -52.79 50.00
C ALA A 759 87.87 -51.42 49.97
N GLU A 760 88.53 -50.33 50.34
CA GLU A 760 88.00 -48.96 50.23
C GLU A 760 87.96 -48.51 48.75
N LEU A 761 88.96 -48.84 47.95
CA LEU A 761 89.00 -48.61 46.50
C LEU A 761 87.94 -49.43 45.76
N ALA A 762 87.76 -50.70 46.11
CA ALA A 762 86.70 -51.53 45.54
C ALA A 762 85.29 -50.97 45.84
N LYS A 763 85.07 -50.47 47.07
CA LYS A 763 83.83 -49.76 47.44
C LYS A 763 83.66 -48.44 46.71
N ALA A 764 84.74 -47.69 46.48
CA ALA A 764 84.71 -46.46 45.70
C ALA A 764 84.32 -46.73 44.24
N ASN A 765 84.95 -47.73 43.59
CA ASN A 765 84.65 -48.12 42.21
C ASN A 765 83.20 -48.59 42.07
N ALA A 766 82.72 -49.50 42.94
CA ALA A 766 81.32 -49.94 42.91
C ALA A 766 80.31 -48.80 43.13
N LYS A 767 80.68 -47.76 43.90
CA LYS A 767 79.88 -46.55 44.07
C LYS A 767 79.91 -45.66 42.82
N VAL A 768 81.04 -45.55 42.14
CA VAL A 768 81.15 -44.82 40.86
C VAL A 768 80.35 -45.52 39.77
N GLU A 769 80.45 -46.85 39.65
CA GLU A 769 79.64 -47.67 38.73
C GLU A 769 78.15 -47.46 38.99
N TYR A 770 77.68 -47.64 40.22
CA TYR A 770 76.28 -47.39 40.61
C TYR A 770 75.79 -45.97 40.29
N LEU A 771 76.62 -44.95 40.53
CA LEU A 771 76.27 -43.56 40.20
C LEU A 771 76.26 -43.31 38.69
N SER A 772 77.14 -43.95 37.93
CA SER A 772 77.19 -43.86 36.47
C SER A 772 75.98 -44.54 35.83
N ASP A 773 75.57 -45.72 36.31
CA ASP A 773 74.35 -46.39 35.85
C ASP A 773 73.11 -45.61 36.27
N ARG A 774 73.04 -45.07 37.49
CA ARG A 774 71.94 -44.19 37.90
C ARG A 774 71.83 -42.94 37.00
N HIS A 775 72.96 -42.33 36.64
CA HIS A 775 72.96 -41.18 35.73
C HIS A 775 72.55 -41.58 34.31
N ARG A 776 73.03 -42.73 33.82
CA ARG A 776 72.63 -43.30 32.53
C ARG A 776 71.13 -43.60 32.47
N MET A 777 70.56 -44.27 33.47
CA MET A 777 69.12 -44.52 33.58
C MET A 777 68.31 -43.20 33.62
N ALA A 778 68.78 -42.19 34.37
CA ALA A 778 68.12 -40.88 34.40
C ALA A 778 68.18 -40.15 33.04
N GLN A 779 69.30 -40.26 32.32
CA GLN A 779 69.45 -39.69 30.97
C GLN A 779 68.59 -40.45 29.94
N GLU A 780 68.54 -41.78 30.02
CA GLU A 780 67.65 -42.61 29.20
C GLU A 780 66.18 -42.26 29.46
N GLN A 781 65.77 -42.05 30.71
CA GLN A 781 64.41 -41.63 31.09
C GLN A 781 64.07 -40.21 30.61
N TYR A 782 64.99 -39.24 30.75
CA TYR A 782 64.84 -37.89 30.20
C TYR A 782 64.71 -37.90 28.66
N ASN A 783 65.50 -38.75 27.99
CA ASN A 783 65.41 -38.95 26.54
C ASN A 783 64.10 -39.65 26.10
N ILE A 784 63.42 -40.39 26.97
CA ILE A 784 62.08 -40.94 26.72
C ILE A 784 61.04 -39.83 26.90
N GLN A 785 61.07 -39.12 28.02
CA GLN A 785 60.16 -38.00 28.32
C GLN A 785 60.21 -36.90 27.26
N ASN A 786 61.38 -36.56 26.71
CA ASN A 786 61.48 -35.61 25.62
C ASN A 786 60.79 -36.10 24.33
N ARG A 787 60.90 -37.39 23.98
CA ARG A 787 60.18 -37.96 22.82
C ARG A 787 58.68 -38.03 23.04
N GLU A 788 58.24 -38.26 24.27
CA GLU A 788 56.83 -38.21 24.66
C GLU A 788 56.30 -36.78 24.54
N LEU A 789 57.07 -35.76 25.00
CA LEU A 789 56.74 -34.34 24.82
C LEU A 789 56.73 -33.91 23.35
N GLU A 790 57.70 -34.33 22.55
CA GLU A 790 57.73 -34.10 21.09
C GLU A 790 56.51 -34.75 20.39
N SER A 791 56.14 -35.97 20.80
CA SER A 791 54.96 -36.68 20.28
C SER A 791 53.66 -35.99 20.68
N LEU A 792 53.52 -35.59 21.95
CA LEU A 792 52.37 -34.84 22.45
C LEU A 792 52.26 -33.46 21.80
N HIS A 793 53.36 -32.74 21.61
CA HIS A 793 53.37 -31.45 20.93
C HIS A 793 53.02 -31.59 19.43
N SER A 794 53.54 -32.62 18.75
CA SER A 794 53.16 -32.95 17.37
C SER A 794 51.67 -33.31 17.25
N ARG A 795 51.13 -34.09 18.20
CA ARG A 795 49.71 -34.44 18.25
C ARG A 795 48.83 -33.23 18.58
N ASN A 796 49.24 -32.37 19.50
CA ASN A 796 48.54 -31.13 19.84
C ASN A 796 48.49 -30.19 18.63
N ARG A 797 49.61 -30.02 17.92
CA ARG A 797 49.65 -29.28 16.65
C ARG A 797 48.75 -29.89 15.58
N GLN A 798 48.73 -31.22 15.43
CA GLN A 798 47.82 -31.89 14.49
C GLN A 798 46.34 -31.69 14.86
N LEU A 799 46.01 -31.62 16.17
CA LEU A 799 44.65 -31.31 16.63
C LEU A 799 44.28 -29.84 16.38
N LEU A 800 45.20 -28.90 16.54
CA LEU A 800 45.00 -27.48 16.16
C LEU A 800 44.85 -27.32 14.63
N ASP A 801 45.68 -28.01 13.84
CA ASP A 801 45.60 -28.06 12.38
C ASP A 801 44.32 -28.77 11.88
N GLN A 802 43.64 -29.56 12.73
CA GLN A 802 42.32 -30.15 12.46
C GLN A 802 41.19 -29.21 12.90
N TYR A 803 41.27 -28.66 14.11
CA TYR A 803 40.28 -27.73 14.65
C TYR A 803 40.10 -26.51 13.75
N THR A 804 41.21 -25.89 13.31
CA THR A 804 41.18 -24.76 12.36
C THR A 804 40.58 -25.11 11.00
N ARG A 805 40.67 -26.37 10.54
CA ARG A 805 39.96 -26.83 9.31
C ARG A 805 38.47 -26.97 9.55
N VAL A 806 38.08 -27.54 10.70
CA VAL A 806 36.67 -27.65 11.09
C VAL A 806 36.05 -26.27 11.25
N ASP A 807 36.75 -25.29 11.85
CA ASP A 807 36.30 -23.90 11.90
C ASP A 807 36.10 -23.31 10.50
N ILE A 808 37.05 -23.50 9.56
CA ILE A 808 36.93 -23.03 8.17
C ILE A 808 35.74 -23.69 7.46
N GLU A 809 35.52 -24.99 7.66
CA GLU A 809 34.38 -25.73 7.09
C GLU A 809 33.05 -25.29 7.72
N CYS A 810 32.99 -25.07 9.03
CA CYS A 810 31.81 -24.55 9.73
C CYS A 810 31.45 -23.12 9.32
N ASN A 811 32.45 -22.24 9.17
CA ASN A 811 32.25 -20.88 8.66
C ASN A 811 31.72 -20.93 7.21
N ARG A 812 32.34 -21.72 6.34
CA ARG A 812 31.87 -21.91 4.96
C ARG A 812 30.44 -22.46 4.91
N LEU A 813 30.12 -23.49 5.70
CA LEU A 813 28.76 -24.05 5.76
C LEU A 813 27.75 -23.02 6.29
N SER A 814 28.18 -22.10 7.16
CA SER A 814 27.36 -20.98 7.63
C SER A 814 27.14 -19.93 6.54
N GLU A 815 28.13 -19.64 5.68
CA GLU A 815 27.98 -18.79 4.49
C GLU A 815 27.09 -19.44 3.42
N ASP A 816 27.28 -20.72 3.13
CA ASP A 816 26.43 -21.51 2.22
C ASP A 816 24.98 -21.55 2.74
N LEU A 817 24.77 -21.69 4.05
CA LEU A 817 23.44 -21.61 4.70
C LEU A 817 22.86 -20.18 4.66
N ALA A 818 23.66 -19.14 4.87
CA ALA A 818 23.21 -17.75 4.79
C ALA A 818 22.79 -17.37 3.36
N THR A 819 23.55 -17.79 2.34
CA THR A 819 23.18 -17.57 0.94
C THR A 819 21.98 -18.41 0.51
N ALA A 820 21.82 -19.64 1.03
CA ALA A 820 20.62 -20.44 0.84
C ALA A 820 19.38 -19.78 1.47
N ASN A 821 19.46 -19.29 2.71
CA ASN A 821 18.38 -18.54 3.35
C ASN A 821 18.03 -17.26 2.59
N SER A 822 19.04 -16.51 2.12
CA SER A 822 18.83 -15.31 1.28
C SER A 822 18.05 -15.64 0.00
N ARG A 823 18.43 -16.70 -0.72
CA ARG A 823 17.69 -17.20 -1.89
C ARG A 823 16.27 -17.66 -1.54
N VAL A 824 16.07 -18.28 -0.38
CA VAL A 824 14.74 -18.70 0.09
C VAL A 824 13.86 -17.49 0.42
N GLU A 825 14.39 -16.42 1.02
CA GLU A 825 13.64 -15.18 1.23
C GLU A 825 13.36 -14.43 -0.08
N GLN A 826 14.30 -14.40 -1.02
CA GLN A 826 14.04 -13.90 -2.38
C GLN A 826 12.88 -14.64 -3.04
N LEU A 827 12.91 -15.98 -3.06
CA LEU A 827 11.83 -16.81 -3.60
C LEU A 827 10.52 -16.67 -2.82
N ARG A 828 10.55 -16.46 -1.49
CA ARG A 828 9.35 -16.17 -0.67
C ARG A 828 8.72 -14.85 -1.08
N ASN A 829 9.53 -13.81 -1.28
CA ASN A 829 9.08 -12.48 -1.70
C ASN A 829 8.57 -12.49 -3.15
N GLU A 830 9.27 -13.14 -4.08
CA GLU A 830 8.79 -13.38 -5.45
C GLU A 830 7.45 -14.14 -5.45
N CYS A 831 7.32 -15.20 -4.65
CA CYS A 831 6.05 -15.91 -4.48
C CYS A 831 4.97 -15.08 -3.78
N ALA A 832 5.32 -14.06 -3.00
CA ALA A 832 4.34 -13.12 -2.42
C ALA A 832 3.87 -12.13 -3.49
N ASN A 833 4.81 -11.54 -4.24
CA ASN A 833 4.54 -10.62 -5.35
C ASN A 833 3.70 -11.29 -6.44
N LEU A 834 4.10 -12.47 -6.93
CA LEU A 834 3.33 -13.23 -7.94
C LEU A 834 1.92 -13.61 -7.45
N ARG A 835 1.70 -13.80 -6.13
CA ARG A 835 0.35 -14.00 -5.56
C ARG A 835 -0.44 -12.70 -5.46
N ALA A 836 0.21 -11.56 -5.22
CA ALA A 836 -0.43 -10.24 -5.23
C ALA A 836 -0.81 -9.83 -6.66
N GLU A 837 0.13 -9.93 -7.61
CA GLU A 837 -0.09 -9.76 -9.05
C GLU A 837 -1.21 -10.66 -9.54
N LYS A 838 -1.19 -11.96 -9.21
CA LYS A 838 -2.27 -12.87 -9.57
C LYS A 838 -3.64 -12.38 -9.06
N LYS A 839 -3.74 -11.93 -7.80
CA LYS A 839 -5.00 -11.37 -7.25
C LYS A 839 -5.42 -10.09 -7.98
N ILE A 840 -4.48 -9.24 -8.37
CA ILE A 840 -4.74 -8.05 -9.18
C ILE A 840 -5.29 -8.47 -10.55
N TRP A 841 -4.63 -9.39 -11.25
CA TRP A 841 -5.09 -9.93 -12.54
C TRP A 841 -6.46 -10.63 -12.43
N GLU A 842 -6.72 -11.41 -11.38
CA GLU A 842 -8.04 -11.99 -11.10
C GLU A 842 -9.10 -10.89 -10.88
N SER A 843 -8.77 -9.80 -10.17
CA SER A 843 -9.70 -8.67 -9.97
C SER A 843 -9.97 -7.88 -11.26
N VAL A 844 -8.96 -7.72 -12.12
CA VAL A 844 -9.07 -7.08 -13.44
C VAL A 844 -9.87 -7.97 -14.39
N GLN A 845 -9.63 -9.29 -14.38
CA GLN A 845 -10.39 -10.26 -15.17
C GLN A 845 -11.86 -10.29 -14.74
N LEU A 846 -12.16 -10.31 -13.43
CA LEU A 846 -13.52 -10.25 -12.92
C LEU A 846 -14.22 -8.96 -13.38
N ARG A 847 -13.56 -7.81 -13.24
CA ARG A 847 -14.11 -6.53 -13.70
C ARG A 847 -14.36 -6.51 -15.20
N LEU A 848 -13.40 -6.93 -16.03
CA LEU A 848 -13.57 -7.01 -17.49
C LEU A 848 -14.68 -8.00 -17.89
N VAL A 849 -14.92 -9.06 -17.11
CA VAL A 849 -16.05 -9.99 -17.30
C VAL A 849 -17.38 -9.38 -16.87
N GLU A 850 -17.40 -8.54 -15.83
CA GLU A 850 -18.58 -7.78 -15.39
C GLU A 850 -18.93 -6.66 -16.37
N GLU A 851 -17.93 -5.91 -16.87
CA GLU A 851 -18.06 -4.93 -17.94
C GLU A 851 -18.53 -5.59 -19.25
N ASN A 852 -18.02 -6.77 -19.62
CA ASN A 852 -18.56 -7.52 -20.76
C ASN A 852 -20.01 -7.99 -20.55
N LYS A 853 -20.40 -8.35 -19.32
CA LYS A 853 -21.81 -8.68 -19.00
C LYS A 853 -22.69 -7.43 -19.12
N ALA A 854 -22.26 -6.29 -18.61
CA ALA A 854 -22.97 -5.01 -18.75
C ALA A 854 -23.11 -4.64 -20.24
N LEU A 855 -22.02 -4.60 -20.99
CA LEU A 855 -22.02 -4.28 -22.43
C LEU A 855 -22.85 -5.26 -23.27
N THR A 856 -22.91 -6.55 -22.90
CA THR A 856 -23.79 -7.51 -23.60
C THR A 856 -25.26 -7.35 -23.21
N MET A 857 -25.57 -6.99 -21.96
CA MET A 857 -26.92 -6.63 -21.54
C MET A 857 -27.38 -5.33 -22.24
N GLU A 858 -26.58 -4.27 -22.22
CA GLU A 858 -26.84 -3.02 -22.93
C GLU A 858 -27.02 -3.25 -24.43
N ARG A 859 -26.14 -4.07 -25.05
CA ARG A 859 -26.29 -4.44 -26.47
C ARG A 859 -27.57 -5.24 -26.74
N SER A 860 -28.03 -6.10 -25.83
CA SER A 860 -29.35 -6.74 -25.96
C SER A 860 -30.50 -5.73 -25.82
N GLN A 861 -30.43 -4.82 -24.85
CA GLN A 861 -31.45 -3.77 -24.65
C GLN A 861 -31.52 -2.81 -25.84
N LEU A 862 -30.38 -2.44 -26.43
CA LEU A 862 -30.30 -1.64 -27.66
C LEU A 862 -30.79 -2.44 -28.88
N SER A 863 -30.55 -3.75 -28.94
CA SER A 863 -31.10 -4.63 -29.99
C SER A 863 -32.63 -4.76 -29.89
N ASP A 864 -33.17 -4.90 -28.67
CA ASP A 864 -34.60 -4.96 -28.41
C ASP A 864 -35.27 -3.60 -28.67
N LEU A 865 -34.62 -2.50 -28.27
CA LEU A 865 -35.06 -1.14 -28.59
C LEU A 865 -35.06 -0.92 -30.11
N MET A 866 -34.01 -1.33 -30.83
CA MET A 866 -33.97 -1.28 -32.29
C MET A 866 -35.07 -2.15 -32.94
N SER A 867 -35.34 -3.35 -32.41
CA SER A 867 -36.44 -4.19 -32.89
C SER A 867 -37.82 -3.55 -32.64
N ASN A 868 -38.00 -2.90 -31.48
CA ASN A 868 -39.23 -2.19 -31.14
C ASN A 868 -39.41 -0.91 -31.97
N VAL A 869 -38.33 -0.17 -32.24
CA VAL A 869 -38.32 1.01 -33.13
C VAL A 869 -38.58 0.59 -34.57
N GLN A 870 -37.97 -0.50 -35.06
CA GLN A 870 -38.28 -1.07 -36.38
C GLN A 870 -39.74 -1.53 -36.48
N ARG A 871 -40.29 -2.14 -35.42
CA ARG A 871 -41.70 -2.53 -35.37
C ARG A 871 -42.61 -1.30 -35.41
N MET A 872 -42.35 -0.27 -34.59
CA MET A 872 -43.10 0.98 -34.64
C MET A 872 -42.99 1.68 -36.00
N HIS A 873 -41.83 1.64 -36.67
CA HIS A 873 -41.70 2.14 -38.04
C HIS A 873 -42.55 1.33 -39.04
N LEU A 874 -42.53 0.00 -38.97
CA LEU A 874 -43.37 -0.85 -39.82
C LEU A 874 -44.87 -0.67 -39.54
N ASP A 875 -45.26 -0.42 -38.28
CA ASP A 875 -46.64 -0.15 -37.89
C ASP A 875 -47.09 1.25 -38.35
N LEU A 876 -46.21 2.26 -38.25
CA LEU A 876 -46.43 3.61 -38.80
C LEU A 876 -46.50 3.61 -40.33
N GLU A 877 -45.64 2.86 -41.01
CA GLU A 877 -45.68 2.68 -42.47
C GLU A 877 -46.96 1.96 -42.90
N GLN A 878 -47.40 0.93 -42.17
CA GLN A 878 -48.67 0.26 -42.43
C GLN A 878 -49.87 1.16 -42.18
N SER A 879 -49.89 1.94 -41.09
CA SER A 879 -50.94 2.93 -40.83
C SER A 879 -50.95 3.98 -41.93
N GLY A 880 -49.80 4.57 -42.27
CA GLY A 880 -49.66 5.55 -43.34
C GLY A 880 -50.09 5.01 -44.70
N GLN A 881 -49.77 3.75 -45.03
CA GLN A 881 -50.29 3.09 -46.23
C GLN A 881 -51.81 2.87 -46.18
N ASN A 882 -52.38 2.55 -45.03
CA ASN A 882 -53.82 2.31 -44.89
C ASN A 882 -54.62 3.62 -44.90
N ASP A 883 -54.16 4.68 -44.23
CA ASP A 883 -54.70 6.03 -44.34
C ASP A 883 -54.55 6.57 -45.76
N ARG A 884 -53.40 6.35 -46.42
CA ARG A 884 -53.21 6.68 -47.84
C ARG A 884 -54.20 5.96 -48.74
N ARG A 885 -54.37 4.63 -48.60
CA ARG A 885 -55.38 3.85 -49.35
C ARG A 885 -56.80 4.36 -49.08
N ARG A 886 -57.13 4.76 -47.85
CA ARG A 886 -58.43 5.36 -47.50
C ARG A 886 -58.63 6.70 -48.20
N LEU A 887 -57.61 7.57 -48.19
CA LEU A 887 -57.65 8.87 -48.87
C LEU A 887 -57.71 8.72 -50.39
N GLU A 888 -56.92 7.83 -50.99
CA GLU A 888 -56.96 7.51 -52.43
C GLU A 888 -58.34 6.95 -52.83
N SER A 889 -58.95 6.10 -52.00
CA SER A 889 -60.32 5.61 -52.23
C SER A 889 -61.40 6.70 -52.05
N GLN A 890 -61.21 7.66 -51.14
CA GLN A 890 -62.10 8.81 -50.96
C GLN A 890 -61.96 9.81 -52.11
N ILE A 891 -60.73 10.07 -52.59
CA ILE A 891 -60.45 10.87 -53.78
C ILE A 891 -61.13 10.23 -54.99
N HIS A 892 -60.97 8.93 -55.22
CA HIS A 892 -61.61 8.25 -56.35
C HIS A 892 -63.16 8.27 -56.28
N MET A 893 -63.73 8.19 -55.08
CA MET A 893 -65.18 8.36 -54.87
C MET A 893 -65.64 9.80 -55.18
N LEU A 894 -64.85 10.81 -54.81
CA LEU A 894 -65.15 12.21 -55.14
C LEU A 894 -64.93 12.51 -56.62
N GLU A 895 -63.90 11.94 -57.26
CA GLU A 895 -63.64 12.06 -58.69
C GLU A 895 -64.82 11.53 -59.51
N THR A 896 -65.22 10.28 -59.27
CA THR A 896 -66.40 9.66 -59.91
C THR A 896 -67.68 10.45 -59.66
N GLN A 897 -67.94 10.92 -58.43
CA GLN A 897 -69.06 11.83 -58.15
C GLN A 897 -68.97 13.16 -58.93
N THR A 898 -67.78 13.73 -59.13
CA THR A 898 -67.63 14.93 -59.98
C THR A 898 -67.82 14.62 -61.47
N GLU A 899 -67.52 13.41 -61.94
CA GLU A 899 -67.79 12.98 -63.32
C GLU A 899 -69.29 12.74 -63.55
N ASP A 900 -69.98 12.10 -62.60
CA ASP A 900 -71.44 11.97 -62.59
C ASP A 900 -72.12 13.36 -62.57
N LEU A 901 -71.67 14.28 -61.72
CA LEU A 901 -72.22 15.65 -61.68
C LEU A 901 -71.87 16.46 -62.94
N ARG A 902 -70.70 16.26 -63.57
CA ARG A 902 -70.33 16.89 -64.85
C ARG A 902 -71.20 16.37 -65.99
N THR A 903 -71.47 15.06 -66.04
CA THR A 903 -72.32 14.45 -67.09
C THR A 903 -73.79 14.80 -66.87
N GLN A 904 -74.30 14.84 -65.64
CA GLN A 904 -75.63 15.38 -65.35
C GLN A 904 -75.74 16.85 -65.79
N LEU A 905 -74.72 17.67 -65.50
CA LEU A 905 -74.68 19.07 -65.94
C LEU A 905 -74.57 19.22 -67.47
N SER A 906 -73.94 18.30 -68.20
CA SER A 906 -73.95 18.33 -69.67
C SER A 906 -75.31 17.95 -70.24
N HIS A 907 -75.96 16.90 -69.70
CA HIS A 907 -77.32 16.53 -70.08
C HIS A 907 -78.32 17.66 -69.81
N GLU A 908 -78.26 18.35 -68.65
CA GLU A 908 -79.13 19.49 -68.38
C GLU A 908 -78.85 20.69 -69.31
N ARG A 909 -77.58 20.95 -69.65
CA ARG A 909 -77.23 21.96 -70.65
C ARG A 909 -77.76 21.60 -72.05
N GLU A 910 -77.85 20.32 -72.39
CA GLU A 910 -78.41 19.83 -73.64
C GLU A 910 -79.95 19.84 -73.63
N ASN A 911 -80.59 19.47 -72.53
CA ASN A 911 -82.03 19.63 -72.29
C ASN A 911 -82.45 21.10 -72.46
N VAL A 912 -81.72 22.04 -71.84
CA VAL A 912 -81.97 23.49 -71.96
C VAL A 912 -81.76 23.98 -73.40
N ARG A 913 -80.74 23.49 -74.13
CA ARG A 913 -80.55 23.81 -75.56
C ARG A 913 -81.71 23.29 -76.41
N HIS A 914 -82.17 22.06 -76.19
CA HIS A 914 -83.31 21.47 -76.90
C HIS A 914 -84.61 22.23 -76.61
N LEU A 915 -84.87 22.60 -75.35
CA LEU A 915 -86.01 23.43 -74.97
C LEU A 915 -85.95 24.83 -75.59
N SER A 916 -84.77 25.47 -75.61
CA SER A 916 -84.58 26.76 -76.30
C SER A 916 -84.86 26.65 -77.79
N LEU A 917 -84.29 25.66 -78.48
CA LEU A 917 -84.51 25.41 -79.90
C LEU A 917 -85.99 25.14 -80.22
N GLN A 918 -86.69 24.40 -79.36
CA GLN A 918 -88.14 24.20 -79.49
C GLN A 918 -88.90 25.52 -79.37
N LYS A 919 -88.57 26.37 -78.38
CA LYS A 919 -89.22 27.68 -78.21
C LYS A 919 -88.89 28.66 -79.34
N ASP A 920 -87.67 28.63 -79.88
CA ASP A 920 -87.30 29.41 -81.07
C ASP A 920 -88.09 28.99 -82.32
N VAL A 921 -88.45 27.71 -82.45
CA VAL A 921 -89.34 27.22 -83.52
C VAL A 921 -90.79 27.64 -83.27
N GLU A 922 -91.33 27.44 -82.06
CA GLU A 922 -92.67 27.88 -81.69
C GLU A 922 -92.87 29.40 -81.89
N LEU A 923 -91.86 30.22 -81.55
CA LEU A 923 -91.88 31.66 -81.75
C LEU A 923 -91.89 32.04 -83.24
N LYS A 924 -91.11 31.37 -84.09
CA LYS A 924 -91.12 31.58 -85.56
C LYS A 924 -92.46 31.18 -86.18
N ASP A 925 -93.05 30.10 -85.70
CA ASP A 925 -94.38 29.65 -86.11
C ASP A 925 -95.48 30.65 -85.72
N LEU A 926 -95.38 31.27 -84.54
CA LEU A 926 -96.29 32.34 -84.11
C LEU A 926 -96.05 33.63 -84.91
N GLN A 927 -94.80 34.01 -85.17
CA GLN A 927 -94.46 35.21 -85.93
C GLN A 927 -94.94 35.11 -87.38
N THR A 928 -94.70 33.98 -88.07
CA THR A 928 -95.20 33.79 -89.44
C THR A 928 -96.73 33.67 -89.54
N ARG A 929 -97.44 33.39 -88.44
CA ARG A 929 -98.91 33.53 -88.36
C ARG A 929 -99.31 35.00 -88.21
N LEU A 930 -98.64 35.74 -87.34
CA LEU A 930 -98.85 37.18 -87.15
C LEU A 930 -98.66 37.95 -88.48
N ASP A 931 -97.55 37.72 -89.17
CA ASP A 931 -97.23 38.37 -90.45
C ASP A 931 -98.31 38.13 -91.52
N LYS A 932 -98.87 36.90 -91.59
CA LYS A 932 -100.00 36.58 -92.47
C LYS A 932 -101.25 37.39 -92.09
N THR A 933 -101.61 37.41 -90.81
CA THR A 933 -102.78 38.19 -90.36
C THR A 933 -102.62 39.70 -90.58
N LEU A 934 -101.40 40.24 -90.48
CA LEU A 934 -101.09 41.63 -90.82
C LEU A 934 -101.22 41.89 -92.33
N GLN A 935 -100.78 40.95 -93.17
CA GLN A 935 -100.91 41.05 -94.62
C GLN A 935 -102.38 40.95 -95.10
N ASP A 936 -103.22 40.17 -94.41
CA ASP A 936 -104.66 40.12 -94.70
C ASP A 936 -105.40 41.37 -94.18
N LEU A 937 -104.93 41.95 -93.06
CA LEU A 937 -105.38 43.27 -92.58
C LEU A 937 -104.98 44.43 -93.51
N SER A 938 -103.89 44.34 -94.27
CA SER A 938 -103.56 45.37 -95.27
C SER A 938 -104.49 45.28 -96.48
N LYS A 939 -104.68 44.07 -97.05
CA LYS A 939 -105.60 43.82 -98.18
C LYS A 939 -107.03 44.30 -97.90
N THR A 940 -107.55 44.03 -96.69
CA THR A 940 -108.89 44.50 -96.30
C THR A 940 -108.96 46.02 -96.19
N ARG A 941 -107.95 46.70 -95.63
CA ARG A 941 -107.87 48.16 -95.62
C ARG A 941 -107.79 48.77 -97.03
N GLU A 942 -107.00 48.19 -97.92
CA GLU A 942 -106.90 48.59 -99.33
C GLU A 942 -108.28 48.50 -100.02
N SER A 943 -109.03 47.41 -99.79
CA SER A 943 -110.38 47.25 -100.34
C SER A 943 -111.40 48.25 -99.78
N LEU A 944 -111.26 48.65 -98.50
CA LEU A 944 -112.13 49.65 -97.87
C LEU A 944 -111.92 51.04 -98.48
N VAL A 945 -110.67 51.46 -98.69
CA VAL A 945 -110.35 52.76 -99.29
C VAL A 945 -110.87 52.86 -100.74
N ALA A 946 -110.87 51.76 -101.49
CA ALA A 946 -111.47 51.69 -102.82
C ALA A 946 -113.01 51.87 -102.78
N ALA A 947 -113.69 51.33 -101.77
CA ALA A 947 -115.13 51.52 -101.57
C ALA A 947 -115.48 52.95 -101.12
N GLU A 948 -114.71 53.54 -100.20
CA GLU A 948 -114.91 54.91 -99.72
C GLU A 948 -114.73 55.97 -100.83
N THR A 949 -113.74 55.78 -101.69
CA THR A 949 -113.48 56.71 -102.83
C THR A 949 -114.57 56.62 -103.90
N SER A 950 -115.11 55.43 -104.17
CA SER A 950 -116.31 55.26 -105.00
C SER A 950 -117.52 56.02 -104.44
N ASN A 951 -117.79 55.88 -103.13
CA ASN A 951 -118.95 56.51 -102.49
C ASN A 951 -118.89 58.05 -102.55
N LYS A 952 -117.72 58.65 -102.33
CA LYS A 952 -117.50 60.11 -102.47
C LYS A 952 -117.86 60.62 -103.87
N HIS A 953 -117.45 59.92 -104.92
CA HIS A 953 -117.78 60.32 -106.30
C HIS A 953 -119.29 60.26 -106.61
N HIS A 954 -120.03 59.37 -105.95
CA HIS A 954 -121.49 59.35 -106.04
C HIS A 954 -122.15 60.50 -105.25
N GLN A 955 -121.58 60.93 -104.13
CA GLN A 955 -122.05 62.07 -103.33
C GLN A 955 -121.89 63.40 -104.07
N GLU A 956 -120.72 63.65 -104.67
CA GLU A 956 -120.43 64.87 -105.46
C GLU A 956 -121.46 65.08 -106.60
N ARG A 957 -121.88 63.98 -107.24
CA ARG A 957 -122.92 64.01 -108.30
C ARG A 957 -124.33 64.35 -107.79
N LEU A 958 -124.66 64.06 -106.53
CA LEU A 958 -125.96 64.40 -105.94
C LEU A 958 -126.03 65.89 -105.56
N ASP A 959 -124.91 66.46 -105.09
CA ASP A 959 -124.83 67.89 -104.73
C ASP A 959 -125.06 68.81 -105.93
N ASP A 960 -124.53 68.48 -107.11
CA ASP A 960 -124.69 69.31 -108.31
C ASP A 960 -126.13 69.31 -108.85
N PHE A 961 -126.86 68.20 -108.81
CA PHE A 961 -128.30 68.21 -109.10
C PHE A 961 -129.07 69.03 -108.06
N THR A 962 -128.69 68.94 -106.78
CA THR A 962 -129.33 69.67 -105.69
C THR A 962 -129.14 71.20 -105.82
N ARG A 963 -128.01 71.66 -106.37
CA ARG A 963 -127.77 73.08 -106.70
C ARG A 963 -128.69 73.59 -107.82
N GLN A 964 -129.04 72.74 -108.79
CA GLN A 964 -129.88 73.14 -109.94
C GLN A 964 -131.37 73.31 -109.60
N LEU A 965 -131.89 72.65 -108.56
CA LEU A 965 -133.25 72.92 -108.08
C LEU A 965 -133.37 74.32 -107.47
N ARG A 966 -132.53 74.63 -106.47
CA ARG A 966 -132.59 75.87 -105.66
C ARG A 966 -132.56 77.14 -106.52
N GLY A 967 -131.68 77.18 -107.52
CA GLY A 967 -131.55 78.32 -108.45
C GLY A 967 -132.74 78.53 -109.42
N ASN A 968 -133.78 77.69 -109.35
CA ASN A 968 -135.06 77.91 -110.04
C ASN A 968 -136.19 78.25 -109.06
N GLU A 969 -136.16 77.72 -107.84
CA GLU A 969 -137.08 78.07 -106.75
C GLU A 969 -136.96 79.56 -106.35
N GLU A 970 -135.72 80.05 -106.23
CA GLU A 970 -135.41 81.46 -105.89
C GLU A 970 -135.94 82.49 -106.90
N LYS A 971 -136.27 82.08 -108.14
CA LYS A 971 -136.80 82.98 -109.17
C LYS A 971 -138.31 83.19 -109.10
N LEU A 972 -139.04 82.34 -108.36
CA LEU A 972 -140.49 82.45 -108.23
C LEU A 972 -140.92 83.40 -107.08
N ALA A 973 -140.11 83.49 -106.02
CA ALA A 973 -140.47 84.19 -104.78
C ALA A 973 -140.38 85.73 -104.85
N VAL A 974 -139.84 86.30 -105.92
CA VAL A 974 -139.48 87.74 -106.00
C VAL A 974 -140.67 88.64 -106.39
N TYR A 975 -141.82 88.09 -106.76
CA TYR A 975 -142.94 88.86 -107.32
C TYR A 975 -143.94 89.46 -106.31
N GLU A 976 -143.88 89.12 -105.02
CA GLU A 976 -144.85 89.66 -104.02
C GLU A 976 -144.21 90.42 -102.84
N ARG A 977 -144.04 91.74 -103.07
CA ARG A 977 -143.98 92.85 -102.08
C ARG A 977 -142.67 93.06 -101.29
N ARG A 978 -142.47 94.31 -100.85
CA ARG A 978 -141.17 94.90 -100.43
C ARG A 978 -141.41 96.17 -99.58
N SER A 979 -140.81 96.29 -98.38
CA SER A 979 -140.77 97.58 -97.63
C SER A 979 -139.73 97.62 -96.50
N ALA A 980 -138.95 98.72 -96.48
CA ALA A 980 -138.17 99.36 -95.38
C ALA A 980 -137.14 98.57 -94.49
N PRO A 981 -136.07 99.21 -93.97
CA PRO A 981 -134.95 98.53 -93.27
C PRO A 981 -134.61 99.05 -91.84
N VAL A 982 -133.76 98.32 -91.09
CA VAL A 982 -132.81 98.77 -90.03
C VAL A 982 -132.03 97.54 -89.48
N ASN A 983 -130.95 97.63 -88.68
CA ASN A 983 -129.56 98.09 -88.92
C ASN A 983 -128.67 97.66 -87.71
N GLY A 984 -127.33 97.66 -87.79
CA GLY A 984 -126.47 97.56 -86.58
C GLY A 984 -124.99 97.15 -86.76
N VAL A 985 -124.04 98.05 -86.46
CA VAL A 985 -122.57 97.83 -86.49
C VAL A 985 -121.82 98.72 -85.47
N ALA A 986 -120.99 98.07 -84.63
CA ALA A 986 -119.69 98.44 -84.00
C ALA A 986 -119.28 99.86 -83.46
N ALA A 987 -118.53 99.81 -82.33
CA ALA A 987 -117.21 100.45 -82.02
C ALA A 987 -117.01 101.89 -81.44
N ARG A 988 -116.12 101.93 -80.42
CA ARG A 988 -115.02 102.89 -80.08
C ARG A 988 -115.25 104.28 -79.38
N THR A 989 -114.35 104.50 -78.40
CA THR A 989 -113.62 105.74 -77.95
C THR A 989 -114.32 106.98 -77.34
N ASP A 990 -113.85 107.29 -76.12
CA ASP A 990 -113.43 108.57 -75.53
C ASP A 990 -114.37 109.73 -75.08
N GLU A 991 -114.00 110.22 -73.88
CA GLU A 991 -114.19 111.52 -73.20
C GLU A 991 -115.54 112.28 -73.19
N GLY A 992 -116.09 112.50 -71.97
CA GLY A 992 -116.97 113.65 -71.70
C GLY A 992 -117.85 113.65 -70.44
N MET A 993 -117.42 114.41 -69.41
CA MET A 993 -118.27 115.15 -68.42
C MET A 993 -119.02 114.42 -67.27
N SER A 994 -118.61 114.68 -66.00
CA SER A 994 -119.42 115.41 -64.98
C SER A 994 -118.70 115.45 -63.60
N ARG A 995 -119.02 116.47 -62.78
CA ARG A 995 -118.38 116.76 -61.47
C ARG A 995 -118.74 115.76 -60.36
N GLU A 996 -119.92 115.14 -60.43
CA GLU A 996 -120.44 114.28 -59.35
C GLU A 996 -119.72 112.93 -59.27
N GLN A 997 -119.27 112.39 -60.40
CA GLN A 997 -118.47 111.14 -60.46
C GLN A 997 -117.10 111.25 -59.77
N GLN A 998 -116.59 112.47 -59.54
CA GLN A 998 -115.31 112.67 -58.85
C GLN A 998 -115.39 112.34 -57.35
N LEU A 999 -116.54 112.52 -56.70
CA LEU A 999 -116.74 112.16 -55.29
C LEU A 999 -116.96 110.66 -55.08
N GLU A 1000 -117.48 109.95 -56.08
CA GLU A 1000 -117.59 108.48 -56.04
C GLU A 1000 -116.21 107.81 -56.21
N ALA A 1001 -115.29 108.43 -56.96
CA ALA A 1001 -113.92 107.96 -57.13
C ALA A 1001 -113.10 108.03 -55.83
N GLU A 1002 -113.12 109.14 -55.10
CA GLU A 1002 -112.39 109.28 -53.82
C GLU A 1002 -112.83 108.24 -52.77
N VAL A 1003 -114.11 107.85 -52.77
CA VAL A 1003 -114.66 106.80 -51.90
C VAL A 1003 -114.23 105.39 -52.35
N ALA A 1004 -113.95 105.18 -53.65
CA ALA A 1004 -113.39 103.94 -54.15
C ALA A 1004 -111.90 103.79 -53.78
N ASP A 1005 -111.12 104.87 -53.89
CA ASP A 1005 -109.67 104.85 -53.60
C ASP A 1005 -109.37 104.66 -52.11
N LEU A 1006 -110.16 105.27 -51.21
CA LEU A 1006 -110.03 105.00 -49.77
C LEU A 1006 -110.35 103.53 -49.41
N ARG A 1007 -111.18 102.84 -50.20
CA ARG A 1007 -111.49 101.41 -50.03
C ARG A 1007 -110.43 100.49 -50.64
N SER A 1008 -109.73 100.90 -51.70
CA SER A 1008 -108.62 100.14 -52.25
C SER A 1008 -107.40 100.19 -51.32
N ALA A 1009 -107.07 101.37 -50.79
CA ALA A 1009 -105.97 101.56 -49.83
C ALA A 1009 -106.14 100.73 -48.55
N LEU A 1010 -107.35 100.67 -47.99
CA LEU A 1010 -107.64 99.82 -46.82
C LEU A 1010 -107.32 98.34 -47.08
N LYS A 1011 -107.65 97.85 -48.28
CA LYS A 1011 -107.51 96.44 -48.65
C LYS A 1011 -106.06 96.02 -48.93
N VAL A 1012 -105.22 96.96 -49.36
CA VAL A 1012 -103.75 96.76 -49.45
C VAL A 1012 -103.16 96.59 -48.05
N SER A 1013 -103.54 97.44 -47.09
CA SER A 1013 -103.09 97.36 -45.69
C SER A 1013 -103.42 96.01 -45.04
N GLU A 1014 -104.60 95.44 -45.31
CA GLU A 1014 -104.97 94.10 -44.82
C GLU A 1014 -104.08 92.98 -45.38
N VAL A 1015 -103.71 93.07 -46.66
CA VAL A 1015 -102.81 92.12 -47.34
C VAL A 1015 -101.38 92.23 -46.80
N ASP A 1016 -100.87 93.45 -46.60
CA ASP A 1016 -99.53 93.66 -46.02
C ASP A 1016 -99.43 93.16 -44.58
N LEU A 1017 -100.50 93.30 -43.79
CA LEU A 1017 -100.58 92.75 -42.42
C LEU A 1017 -100.61 91.22 -42.43
N ALA A 1018 -101.29 90.59 -43.39
CA ALA A 1018 -101.24 89.14 -43.58
C ALA A 1018 -99.84 88.65 -44.01
N ASN A 1019 -99.19 89.35 -44.94
CA ASN A 1019 -97.83 89.06 -45.38
C ASN A 1019 -96.82 89.20 -44.23
N ALA A 1020 -96.92 90.25 -43.42
CA ALA A 1020 -96.07 90.45 -42.24
C ALA A 1020 -96.22 89.29 -41.22
N ARG A 1021 -97.43 88.79 -41.01
CA ARG A 1021 -97.67 87.62 -40.14
C ARG A 1021 -97.07 86.32 -40.72
N SER A 1022 -97.18 86.11 -42.03
CA SER A 1022 -96.54 84.98 -42.72
C SER A 1022 -95.02 85.01 -42.54
N ASN A 1023 -94.40 86.17 -42.73
CA ASN A 1023 -92.95 86.34 -42.59
C ASN A 1023 -92.48 86.08 -41.14
N VAL A 1024 -93.26 86.52 -40.12
CA VAL A 1024 -92.95 86.21 -38.71
C VAL A 1024 -93.01 84.71 -38.43
N ALA A 1025 -94.00 83.99 -38.95
CA ALA A 1025 -94.09 82.54 -38.82
C ALA A 1025 -92.89 81.83 -39.47
N GLN A 1026 -92.51 82.25 -40.68
CA GLN A 1026 -91.32 81.72 -41.38
C GLN A 1026 -90.03 81.98 -40.61
N PHE A 1027 -89.83 83.18 -40.03
CA PHE A 1027 -88.66 83.44 -39.20
C PHE A 1027 -88.65 82.64 -37.89
N GLN A 1028 -89.81 82.34 -37.30
CA GLN A 1028 -89.91 81.44 -36.15
C GLN A 1028 -89.53 80.00 -36.53
N GLU A 1029 -90.07 79.48 -37.63
CA GLU A 1029 -89.76 78.14 -38.15
C GLU A 1029 -88.27 78.01 -38.51
N ILE A 1030 -87.69 79.01 -39.18
CA ILE A 1030 -86.25 79.09 -39.46
C ILE A 1030 -85.42 79.16 -38.16
N SER A 1031 -85.88 79.88 -37.13
CA SER A 1031 -85.16 79.93 -35.85
C SER A 1031 -85.15 78.58 -35.13
N GLN A 1032 -86.28 77.85 -35.14
CA GLN A 1032 -86.39 76.51 -34.55
C GLN A 1032 -85.62 75.46 -35.35
N ALA A 1033 -85.59 75.57 -36.68
CA ALA A 1033 -84.74 74.75 -37.54
C ALA A 1033 -83.25 75.00 -37.27
N ASN A 1034 -82.84 76.26 -37.05
CA ASN A 1034 -81.46 76.59 -36.68
C ASN A 1034 -81.11 76.12 -35.27
N GLU A 1035 -82.02 76.25 -34.29
CA GLU A 1035 -81.81 75.79 -32.92
C GLU A 1035 -81.69 74.26 -32.83
N THR A 1036 -82.54 73.52 -33.56
CA THR A 1036 -82.45 72.05 -33.67
C THR A 1036 -81.22 71.60 -34.47
N ALA A 1037 -80.82 72.33 -35.53
CA ALA A 1037 -79.57 72.09 -36.25
C ALA A 1037 -78.34 72.31 -35.34
N LEU A 1038 -78.34 73.37 -34.52
CA LEU A 1038 -77.27 73.62 -33.54
C LEU A 1038 -77.23 72.55 -32.45
N ALA A 1039 -78.39 72.09 -31.94
CA ALA A 1039 -78.46 71.03 -30.93
C ALA A 1039 -77.97 69.68 -31.47
N THR A 1040 -78.32 69.32 -32.71
CA THR A 1040 -77.80 68.11 -33.38
C THR A 1040 -76.31 68.23 -33.73
N LEU A 1041 -75.83 69.42 -34.08
CA LEU A 1041 -74.41 69.69 -34.29
C LEU A 1041 -73.60 69.60 -32.99
N SER A 1042 -74.13 70.09 -31.86
CA SER A 1042 -73.46 69.92 -30.56
C SER A 1042 -73.45 68.46 -30.13
N ALA A 1043 -74.56 67.74 -30.27
CA ALA A 1043 -74.65 66.32 -29.93
C ALA A 1043 -73.65 65.47 -30.75
N THR A 1044 -73.62 65.64 -32.08
CA THR A 1044 -72.67 64.92 -32.95
C THR A 1044 -71.21 65.34 -32.71
N HIS A 1045 -70.96 66.60 -32.30
CA HIS A 1045 -69.61 67.04 -31.91
C HIS A 1045 -69.17 66.44 -30.58
N ASP A 1046 -70.07 66.27 -29.60
CA ASP A 1046 -69.75 65.64 -28.32
C ASP A 1046 -69.66 64.11 -28.43
N GLU A 1047 -70.43 63.47 -29.32
CA GLU A 1047 -70.20 62.08 -29.75
C GLU A 1047 -68.83 61.92 -30.44
N PHE A 1048 -68.43 62.86 -31.29
CA PHE A 1048 -67.10 62.88 -31.91
C PHE A 1048 -65.97 63.07 -30.89
N LYS A 1049 -66.16 63.92 -29.86
CA LYS A 1049 -65.22 64.00 -28.72
C LYS A 1049 -65.15 62.67 -27.99
N ALA A 1050 -66.27 62.15 -27.50
CA ALA A 1050 -66.30 60.91 -26.73
C ALA A 1050 -65.69 59.72 -27.50
N THR A 1051 -65.93 59.63 -28.80
CA THR A 1051 -65.32 58.58 -29.65
C THR A 1051 -63.84 58.80 -29.95
N SER A 1052 -63.37 60.05 -30.12
CA SER A 1052 -61.94 60.34 -30.30
C SER A 1052 -61.15 60.22 -28.98
N GLU A 1053 -61.71 60.63 -27.85
CA GLU A 1053 -61.16 60.41 -26.50
C GLU A 1053 -61.09 58.91 -26.18
N ALA A 1054 -62.14 58.13 -26.50
CA ALA A 1054 -62.10 56.67 -26.34
C ALA A 1054 -61.11 55.97 -27.29
N GLN A 1055 -60.84 56.53 -28.47
CA GLN A 1055 -59.78 56.05 -29.37
C GLN A 1055 -58.39 56.42 -28.83
N LEU A 1056 -58.19 57.63 -28.33
CA LEU A 1056 -56.95 58.07 -27.71
C LEU A 1056 -56.62 57.22 -26.48
N ALA A 1057 -57.57 57.00 -25.57
CA ALA A 1057 -57.39 56.16 -24.38
C ALA A 1057 -57.03 54.70 -24.73
N ARG A 1058 -57.58 54.16 -25.83
CA ARG A 1058 -57.17 52.84 -26.36
C ARG A 1058 -55.75 52.87 -26.92
N LEU A 1059 -55.42 53.84 -27.76
CA LEU A 1059 -54.08 53.98 -28.35
C LEU A 1059 -53.00 54.25 -27.29
N GLU A 1060 -53.32 54.97 -26.21
CA GLU A 1060 -52.44 55.14 -25.05
C GLU A 1060 -52.27 53.84 -24.25
N SER A 1061 -53.36 53.09 -24.03
CA SER A 1061 -53.30 51.75 -23.43
C SER A 1061 -52.44 50.79 -24.27
N ASP A 1062 -52.65 50.75 -25.58
CA ASP A 1062 -51.89 49.91 -26.51
C ASP A 1062 -50.42 50.35 -26.56
N CYS A 1063 -50.13 51.66 -26.59
CA CYS A 1063 -48.76 52.17 -26.51
C CYS A 1063 -48.08 51.82 -25.18
N ASN A 1064 -48.81 51.76 -24.07
CA ASN A 1064 -48.26 51.33 -22.79
C ASN A 1064 -48.01 49.82 -22.76
N ALA A 1065 -48.94 49.01 -23.27
CA ALA A 1065 -48.75 47.57 -23.43
C ALA A 1065 -47.56 47.23 -24.35
N PHE A 1066 -47.40 47.95 -25.46
CA PHE A 1066 -46.23 47.78 -26.35
C PHE A 1066 -44.93 48.27 -25.70
N ARG A 1067 -44.93 49.33 -24.88
CA ARG A 1067 -43.75 49.73 -24.08
C ARG A 1067 -43.36 48.65 -23.07
N GLU A 1068 -44.34 48.07 -22.38
CA GLU A 1068 -44.13 46.99 -21.42
C GLU A 1068 -43.58 45.73 -22.11
N GLN A 1069 -44.16 45.32 -23.25
CA GLN A 1069 -43.66 44.22 -24.08
C GLN A 1069 -42.24 44.48 -24.61
N VAL A 1070 -41.91 45.72 -24.98
CA VAL A 1070 -40.54 46.09 -25.39
C VAL A 1070 -39.58 46.04 -24.20
N GLN A 1071 -40.00 46.44 -22.99
CA GLN A 1071 -39.18 46.35 -21.79
C GLN A 1071 -38.95 44.89 -21.36
N THR A 1072 -39.97 44.03 -21.38
CA THR A 1072 -39.81 42.60 -21.07
C THR A 1072 -38.94 41.92 -22.11
N ALA A 1073 -39.12 42.19 -23.41
CA ALA A 1073 -38.25 41.66 -24.47
C ALA A 1073 -36.80 42.17 -24.37
N GLN A 1074 -36.58 43.41 -23.91
CA GLN A 1074 -35.24 43.95 -23.65
C GLN A 1074 -34.57 43.27 -22.45
N GLU A 1075 -35.31 42.98 -21.37
CA GLU A 1075 -34.76 42.28 -20.21
C GLU A 1075 -34.55 40.78 -20.48
N GLU A 1076 -35.46 40.13 -21.22
CA GLU A 1076 -35.25 38.78 -21.74
C GLU A 1076 -34.01 38.71 -22.65
N LEU A 1077 -33.77 39.71 -23.49
CA LEU A 1077 -32.56 39.83 -24.31
C LEU A 1077 -31.30 40.07 -23.46
N ARG A 1078 -31.38 40.85 -22.37
CA ARG A 1078 -30.27 40.99 -21.39
C ARG A 1078 -29.97 39.67 -20.70
N VAL A 1079 -30.99 38.95 -20.24
CA VAL A 1079 -30.83 37.64 -19.58
C VAL A 1079 -30.31 36.58 -20.57
N ALA A 1080 -30.75 36.60 -21.83
CA ALA A 1080 -30.24 35.71 -22.87
C ALA A 1080 -28.78 36.02 -23.24
N THR A 1081 -28.41 37.29 -23.39
CA THR A 1081 -27.02 37.69 -23.71
C THR A 1081 -26.06 37.46 -22.55
N LEU A 1082 -26.50 37.62 -21.29
CA LEU A 1082 -25.71 37.21 -20.11
C LEU A 1082 -25.49 35.69 -20.09
N LYS A 1083 -26.53 34.88 -20.29
CA LYS A 1083 -26.41 33.41 -20.39
C LYS A 1083 -25.53 32.96 -21.55
N GLN A 1084 -25.59 33.65 -22.69
CA GLN A 1084 -24.68 33.39 -23.81
C GLN A 1084 -23.24 33.70 -23.41
N HIS A 1085 -22.97 34.82 -22.73
CA HIS A 1085 -21.63 35.18 -22.30
C HIS A 1085 -21.07 34.23 -21.22
N GLU A 1086 -21.92 33.77 -20.29
CA GLU A 1086 -21.59 32.72 -19.33
C GLU A 1086 -21.21 31.41 -20.05
N ALA A 1087 -21.99 30.99 -21.06
CA ALA A 1087 -21.70 29.80 -21.87
C ALA A 1087 -20.44 29.95 -22.74
N GLU A 1088 -20.18 31.14 -23.28
CA GLU A 1088 -18.92 31.46 -23.99
C GLU A 1088 -17.73 31.41 -23.03
N GLN A 1089 -17.89 31.89 -21.80
CA GLN A 1089 -16.85 31.87 -20.77
C GLN A 1089 -16.57 30.43 -20.29
N THR A 1090 -17.59 29.60 -20.04
CA THR A 1090 -17.37 28.18 -19.68
C THR A 1090 -16.68 27.44 -20.81
N LEU A 1091 -17.16 27.58 -22.06
CA LEU A 1091 -16.51 26.98 -23.24
C LEU A 1091 -15.07 27.48 -23.45
N ALA A 1092 -14.77 28.74 -23.11
CA ALA A 1092 -13.40 29.23 -23.12
C ALA A 1092 -12.54 28.56 -22.05
N THR A 1093 -13.04 28.42 -20.81
CA THR A 1093 -12.30 27.73 -19.74
C THR A 1093 -12.09 26.24 -20.03
N GLU A 1094 -13.10 25.54 -20.54
CA GLU A 1094 -13.01 24.13 -20.96
C GLU A 1094 -12.01 23.96 -22.11
N ARG A 1095 -11.98 24.88 -23.08
CA ARG A 1095 -10.96 24.87 -24.15
C ARG A 1095 -9.55 25.10 -23.60
N THR A 1096 -9.37 25.98 -22.61
CA THR A 1096 -8.04 26.15 -21.99
C THR A 1096 -7.62 24.94 -21.17
N ALA A 1097 -8.54 24.32 -20.42
CA ALA A 1097 -8.28 23.08 -19.68
C ALA A 1097 -7.94 21.92 -20.63
N TRP A 1098 -8.71 21.74 -21.70
CA TRP A 1098 -8.42 20.73 -22.73
C TRP A 1098 -7.09 20.98 -23.44
N LEU A 1099 -6.68 22.24 -23.66
CA LEU A 1099 -5.36 22.56 -24.20
C LEU A 1099 -4.22 22.28 -23.21
N THR A 1100 -4.41 22.48 -21.90
CA THR A 1100 -3.42 22.06 -20.90
C THR A 1100 -3.36 20.54 -20.76
N ASP A 1101 -4.49 19.85 -20.76
CA ASP A 1101 -4.56 18.39 -20.65
C ASP A 1101 -4.01 17.71 -21.89
N LYS A 1102 -4.32 18.23 -23.09
CA LYS A 1102 -3.68 17.80 -24.33
C LYS A 1102 -2.17 18.00 -24.25
N ARG A 1103 -1.70 19.13 -23.73
CA ARG A 1103 -0.27 19.41 -23.61
C ARG A 1103 0.43 18.47 -22.63
N THR A 1104 -0.15 18.17 -21.46
CA THR A 1104 0.44 17.21 -20.52
C THR A 1104 0.39 15.78 -21.06
N LEU A 1105 -0.62 15.42 -21.88
CA LEU A 1105 -0.62 14.17 -22.63
C LEU A 1105 0.47 14.15 -23.72
N GLU A 1106 0.68 15.23 -24.46
CA GLU A 1106 1.78 15.33 -25.44
C GLU A 1106 3.16 15.29 -24.77
N GLU A 1107 3.34 15.94 -23.62
CA GLU A 1107 4.57 15.90 -22.82
C GLU A 1107 4.81 14.50 -22.21
N THR A 1108 3.79 13.85 -21.62
CA THR A 1108 3.93 12.46 -21.11
C THR A 1108 4.13 11.42 -22.21
N ILE A 1109 3.62 11.61 -23.43
CA ILE A 1109 3.95 10.77 -24.59
C ILE A 1109 5.42 10.96 -25.00
N ILE A 1110 5.98 12.17 -24.89
CA ILE A 1110 7.41 12.42 -25.11
C ILE A 1110 8.25 11.74 -24.02
N ASP A 1111 7.85 11.83 -22.75
CA ASP A 1111 8.54 11.15 -21.64
C ASP A 1111 8.50 9.62 -21.78
N ILE A 1112 7.35 9.04 -22.15
CA ILE A 1112 7.21 7.60 -22.39
C ILE A 1112 8.04 7.16 -23.59
N THR A 1113 8.00 7.87 -24.72
CA THR A 1113 8.77 7.47 -25.92
C THR A 1113 10.27 7.75 -25.82
N THR A 1114 10.71 8.64 -24.92
CA THR A 1114 12.13 8.78 -24.57
C THR A 1114 12.58 7.72 -23.57
N ALA A 1115 11.77 7.38 -22.57
CA ALA A 1115 12.03 6.25 -21.68
C ALA A 1115 12.08 4.91 -22.43
N GLU A 1116 11.18 4.70 -23.39
CA GLU A 1116 11.16 3.52 -24.27
C GLU A 1116 12.47 3.43 -25.07
N LYS A 1117 12.88 4.51 -25.76
CA LYS A 1117 14.16 4.57 -26.48
C LYS A 1117 15.37 4.33 -25.58
N ASN A 1118 15.39 4.91 -24.38
CA ASN A 1118 16.46 4.69 -23.42
C ASN A 1118 16.52 3.19 -23.00
N SER A 1119 15.37 2.57 -22.78
CA SER A 1119 15.27 1.13 -22.49
C SER A 1119 15.67 0.24 -23.68
N GLU A 1120 15.41 0.69 -24.92
CA GLU A 1120 15.85 0.01 -26.14
C GLU A 1120 17.37 0.14 -26.33
N THR A 1121 17.96 1.30 -26.04
CA THR A 1121 19.43 1.47 -26.05
C THR A 1121 20.09 0.63 -24.96
N ASP A 1122 19.55 0.60 -23.74
CA ASP A 1122 20.03 -0.24 -22.63
C ASP A 1122 19.87 -1.73 -22.91
N ARG A 1123 18.81 -2.12 -23.62
CA ARG A 1123 18.65 -3.48 -24.13
C ARG A 1123 19.71 -3.78 -25.19
N SER A 1124 19.94 -2.87 -26.13
CA SER A 1124 20.90 -3.06 -27.22
C SER A 1124 22.34 -3.19 -26.70
N SER A 1125 22.72 -2.40 -25.69
CA SER A 1125 24.04 -2.44 -25.05
C SER A 1125 24.23 -3.77 -24.31
N ARG A 1126 23.27 -4.18 -23.47
CA ARG A 1126 23.28 -5.50 -22.81
C ARG A 1126 23.32 -6.65 -23.81
N GLU A 1127 22.59 -6.58 -24.92
CA GLU A 1127 22.66 -7.60 -25.97
C GLU A 1127 24.04 -7.60 -26.68
N THR A 1128 24.72 -6.45 -26.82
CA THR A 1128 26.12 -6.44 -27.30
C THR A 1128 27.12 -6.97 -26.26
N GLU A 1129 26.96 -6.64 -24.98
CA GLU A 1129 27.79 -7.17 -23.89
C GLU A 1129 27.65 -8.69 -23.78
N VAL A 1130 26.44 -9.23 -23.85
CA VAL A 1130 26.20 -10.69 -23.87
C VAL A 1130 26.85 -11.34 -25.10
N ARG A 1131 26.75 -10.73 -26.30
CA ARG A 1131 27.44 -11.23 -27.50
C ARG A 1131 28.97 -11.21 -27.35
N GLU A 1132 29.53 -10.18 -26.71
CA GLU A 1132 30.97 -10.14 -26.39
C GLU A 1132 31.36 -11.20 -25.35
N LEU A 1133 30.57 -11.39 -24.30
CA LEU A 1133 30.81 -12.43 -23.29
C LEU A 1133 30.72 -13.84 -23.90
N GLU A 1134 29.74 -14.10 -24.77
CA GLU A 1134 29.67 -15.33 -25.57
C GLU A 1134 30.93 -15.53 -26.44
N GLN A 1135 31.42 -14.48 -27.10
CA GLN A 1135 32.65 -14.58 -27.91
C GLN A 1135 33.89 -14.84 -27.04
N ARG A 1136 33.97 -14.21 -25.87
CA ARG A 1136 35.06 -14.44 -24.89
C ARG A 1136 35.01 -15.87 -24.32
N ILE A 1137 33.82 -16.40 -24.05
CA ILE A 1137 33.61 -17.80 -23.63
C ILE A 1137 34.02 -18.76 -24.74
N LYS A 1138 33.50 -18.59 -25.96
CA LYS A 1138 33.87 -19.44 -27.13
C LYS A 1138 35.38 -19.40 -27.41
N ALA A 1139 36.01 -18.22 -27.29
CA ALA A 1139 37.46 -18.08 -27.41
C ALA A 1139 38.25 -18.73 -26.26
N ALA A 1140 37.67 -18.87 -25.06
CA ALA A 1140 38.25 -19.63 -23.96
C ALA A 1140 38.06 -21.15 -24.15
N GLU A 1141 36.89 -21.60 -24.57
CA GLU A 1141 36.62 -23.00 -24.96
C GLU A 1141 37.52 -23.48 -26.11
N GLU A 1142 37.76 -22.62 -27.10
CA GLU A 1142 38.75 -22.86 -28.15
C GLU A 1142 40.19 -22.96 -27.61
N ARG A 1143 40.56 -22.17 -26.61
CA ARG A 1143 41.90 -22.27 -25.98
C ARG A 1143 42.02 -23.55 -25.17
N TYR A 1144 41.05 -23.86 -24.31
CA TYR A 1144 41.02 -25.10 -23.54
C TYR A 1144 41.01 -26.34 -24.42
N SER A 1145 40.26 -26.36 -25.53
CA SER A 1145 40.30 -27.51 -26.46
C SER A 1145 41.65 -27.65 -27.16
N ARG A 1146 42.32 -26.56 -27.55
CA ARG A 1146 43.70 -26.59 -28.06
C ARG A 1146 44.69 -27.06 -27.00
N GLU A 1147 44.58 -26.59 -25.76
CA GLU A 1147 45.41 -27.01 -24.63
C GLU A 1147 45.21 -28.49 -24.30
N VAL A 1148 43.97 -29.00 -24.33
CA VAL A 1148 43.67 -30.44 -24.17
C VAL A 1148 44.26 -31.28 -25.31
N ILE A 1149 44.25 -30.79 -26.55
CA ILE A 1149 44.92 -31.45 -27.68
C ILE A 1149 46.44 -31.48 -27.47
N VAL A 1150 47.06 -30.34 -27.12
CA VAL A 1150 48.49 -30.26 -26.81
C VAL A 1150 48.86 -31.16 -25.63
N HIS A 1151 48.04 -31.21 -24.58
CA HIS A 1151 48.24 -32.15 -23.47
C HIS A 1151 48.15 -33.61 -23.93
N ALA A 1152 47.17 -33.98 -24.76
CA ALA A 1152 47.09 -35.32 -25.35
C ALA A 1152 48.32 -35.66 -26.23
N GLU A 1153 48.90 -34.68 -26.92
CA GLU A 1153 50.16 -34.83 -27.66
C GLU A 1153 51.36 -35.00 -26.72
N THR A 1154 51.48 -34.21 -25.65
CA THR A 1154 52.54 -34.40 -24.64
C THR A 1154 52.42 -35.74 -23.91
N ILE A 1155 51.21 -36.23 -23.65
CA ILE A 1155 50.97 -37.56 -23.07
C ILE A 1155 51.46 -38.66 -24.03
N LYS A 1156 51.15 -38.57 -25.33
CA LYS A 1156 51.69 -39.48 -26.36
C LYS A 1156 53.21 -39.41 -26.46
N GLN A 1157 53.81 -38.22 -26.33
CA GLN A 1157 55.27 -38.07 -26.28
C GLN A 1157 55.87 -38.73 -25.03
N VAL A 1158 55.27 -38.54 -23.85
CA VAL A 1158 55.68 -39.20 -22.60
C VAL A 1158 55.50 -40.73 -22.68
N GLU A 1159 54.45 -41.22 -23.33
CA GLU A 1159 54.22 -42.65 -23.57
C GLU A 1159 55.28 -43.23 -24.52
N ASN A 1160 55.58 -42.53 -25.63
CA ASN A 1160 56.68 -42.91 -26.53
C ASN A 1160 58.04 -42.91 -25.81
N LEU A 1161 58.32 -41.91 -24.97
CA LEU A 1161 59.54 -41.86 -24.15
C LEU A 1161 59.58 -42.97 -23.09
N LYS A 1162 58.44 -43.32 -22.47
CA LYS A 1162 58.33 -44.49 -21.58
C LYS A 1162 58.58 -45.81 -22.32
N ASN A 1163 58.09 -45.94 -23.55
CA ASN A 1163 58.32 -47.13 -24.37
C ASN A 1163 59.79 -47.23 -24.82
N GLN A 1164 60.43 -46.12 -25.17
CA GLN A 1164 61.88 -46.05 -25.44
C GLN A 1164 62.72 -46.33 -24.18
N LEU A 1165 62.30 -45.84 -23.01
CA LEU A 1165 62.94 -46.14 -21.73
C LEU A 1165 62.75 -47.61 -21.35
N GLY A 1166 61.59 -48.20 -21.59
CA GLY A 1166 61.33 -49.62 -21.40
C GLY A 1166 62.21 -50.49 -22.30
N ALA A 1167 62.31 -50.15 -23.58
CA ALA A 1167 63.17 -50.84 -24.54
C ALA A 1167 64.67 -50.73 -24.19
N THR A 1168 65.15 -49.56 -23.79
CA THR A 1168 66.55 -49.37 -23.36
C THR A 1168 66.84 -50.02 -22.01
N GLN A 1169 65.89 -50.05 -21.07
CA GLN A 1169 66.03 -50.85 -19.86
C GLN A 1169 65.99 -52.36 -20.12
N ALA A 1170 65.27 -52.82 -21.14
CA ALA A 1170 65.30 -54.22 -21.57
C ALA A 1170 66.69 -54.59 -22.13
N THR A 1171 67.21 -53.81 -23.09
CA THR A 1171 68.56 -54.07 -23.64
C THR A 1171 69.68 -53.93 -22.61
N VAL A 1172 69.53 -53.05 -21.60
CA VAL A 1172 70.45 -52.98 -20.45
C VAL A 1172 70.34 -54.21 -19.55
N ARG A 1173 69.13 -54.74 -19.29
CA ARG A 1173 68.96 -56.01 -18.55
C ARG A 1173 69.56 -57.19 -19.33
N ASP A 1174 69.35 -57.28 -20.63
CA ASP A 1174 69.90 -58.32 -21.49
C ASP A 1174 71.44 -58.23 -21.54
N ALA A 1175 71.99 -57.02 -21.64
CA ALA A 1175 73.44 -56.79 -21.58
C ALA A 1175 74.04 -57.13 -20.21
N LEU A 1176 73.33 -56.85 -19.11
CA LEU A 1176 73.75 -57.24 -17.76
C LEU A 1176 73.69 -58.77 -17.59
N ALA A 1177 72.65 -59.45 -18.05
CA ALA A 1177 72.56 -60.91 -18.04
C ALA A 1177 73.66 -61.56 -18.91
N ALA A 1178 73.97 -60.97 -20.07
CA ALA A 1178 75.12 -61.37 -20.89
C ALA A 1178 76.46 -61.17 -20.16
N ALA A 1179 76.63 -60.06 -19.43
CA ALA A 1179 77.83 -59.79 -18.64
C ALA A 1179 77.94 -60.71 -17.40
N GLU A 1180 76.85 -61.04 -16.73
CA GLU A 1180 76.83 -61.97 -15.59
C GLU A 1180 77.08 -63.41 -16.04
N THR A 1181 76.46 -63.86 -17.14
CA THR A 1181 76.77 -65.18 -17.71
C THR A 1181 78.19 -65.26 -18.26
N ALA A 1182 78.78 -64.15 -18.74
CA ALA A 1182 80.20 -64.08 -19.08
C ALA A 1182 81.11 -64.16 -17.84
N LYS A 1183 80.77 -63.45 -16.75
CA LYS A 1183 81.48 -63.54 -15.45
C LYS A 1183 81.39 -64.94 -14.84
N ALA A 1184 80.23 -65.59 -14.89
CA ALA A 1184 80.04 -66.95 -14.40
C ALA A 1184 80.88 -67.96 -15.22
N LYS A 1185 80.94 -67.80 -16.55
CA LYS A 1185 81.84 -68.57 -17.41
C LYS A 1185 83.31 -68.33 -17.05
N LEU A 1186 83.72 -67.08 -16.85
CA LEU A 1186 85.07 -66.73 -16.40
C LEU A 1186 85.42 -67.40 -15.06
N ALA A 1187 84.58 -67.26 -14.04
CA ALA A 1187 84.79 -67.89 -12.73
C ALA A 1187 84.89 -69.42 -12.85
N SER A 1188 84.01 -70.06 -13.62
CA SER A 1188 84.06 -71.51 -13.86
C SER A 1188 85.34 -71.96 -14.59
N SER A 1189 85.91 -71.13 -15.46
CA SER A 1189 87.18 -71.42 -16.12
C SER A 1189 88.37 -71.14 -15.21
N GLU A 1190 88.34 -70.08 -14.40
CA GLU A 1190 89.34 -69.84 -13.35
C GLU A 1190 89.38 -70.97 -12.32
N ASP A 1191 88.23 -71.49 -11.90
CA ASP A 1191 88.16 -72.61 -10.96
C ASP A 1191 88.62 -73.93 -11.60
N SER A 1192 88.37 -74.15 -12.90
CA SER A 1192 88.95 -75.31 -13.60
C SER A 1192 90.47 -75.17 -13.78
N TRP A 1193 90.99 -73.96 -14.01
CA TRP A 1193 92.43 -73.67 -13.99
C TRP A 1193 93.05 -73.82 -12.60
N LYS A 1194 92.35 -73.43 -11.52
CA LYS A 1194 92.79 -73.69 -10.12
C LYS A 1194 92.86 -75.18 -9.85
N GLN A 1195 91.85 -75.96 -10.25
CA GLN A 1195 91.84 -77.42 -10.11
C GLN A 1195 92.95 -78.10 -10.93
N GLN A 1196 93.20 -77.67 -12.17
CA GLN A 1196 94.34 -78.15 -12.97
C GLN A 1196 95.67 -77.78 -12.33
N LYS A 1197 95.81 -76.55 -11.80
CA LYS A 1197 97.02 -76.13 -11.10
C LYS A 1197 97.23 -76.94 -9.82
N GLU A 1198 96.20 -77.16 -9.01
CA GLU A 1198 96.27 -78.02 -7.83
C GLU A 1198 96.63 -79.47 -8.18
N ALA A 1199 96.17 -80.00 -9.31
CA ALA A 1199 96.56 -81.32 -9.77
C ALA A 1199 98.05 -81.36 -10.14
N LEU A 1200 98.55 -80.34 -10.86
CA LEU A 1200 99.97 -80.20 -11.20
C LEU A 1200 100.84 -79.96 -9.96
N ASP A 1201 100.40 -79.14 -9.00
CA ASP A 1201 101.10 -78.91 -7.73
C ASP A 1201 101.14 -80.21 -6.90
N LYS A 1202 100.07 -81.04 -6.92
CA LYS A 1202 100.05 -82.39 -6.32
C LYS A 1202 101.03 -83.34 -7.01
N GLU A 1203 101.02 -83.42 -8.35
CA GLU A 1203 102.00 -84.19 -9.13
C GLU A 1203 103.45 -83.74 -8.84
N VAL A 1204 103.70 -82.43 -8.70
CA VAL A 1204 104.99 -81.89 -8.29
C VAL A 1204 105.34 -82.31 -6.87
N THR A 1205 104.40 -82.32 -5.91
CA THR A 1205 104.69 -82.83 -4.55
C THR A 1205 104.95 -84.34 -4.53
N ASP A 1206 104.26 -85.14 -5.34
CA ASP A 1206 104.48 -86.59 -5.45
C ASP A 1206 105.81 -86.92 -6.14
N LEU A 1207 106.19 -86.15 -7.16
CA LEU A 1207 107.52 -86.22 -7.77
C LEU A 1207 108.60 -85.78 -6.77
N HIS A 1208 108.35 -84.75 -5.96
CA HIS A 1208 109.28 -84.28 -4.94
C HIS A 1208 109.39 -85.28 -3.76
N ALA A 1209 108.31 -85.98 -3.43
CA ALA A 1209 108.32 -87.12 -2.50
C ALA A 1209 109.15 -88.28 -3.08
N ARG A 1210 108.92 -88.68 -4.34
CA ARG A 1210 109.76 -89.66 -5.04
C ARG A 1210 111.24 -89.26 -5.09
N CYS A 1211 111.56 -87.98 -5.28
CA CYS A 1211 112.93 -87.48 -5.22
C CYS A 1211 113.53 -87.57 -3.81
N LYS A 1212 112.73 -87.36 -2.75
CA LYS A 1212 113.15 -87.57 -1.36
C LYS A 1212 113.33 -89.07 -1.04
N ASP A 1213 112.45 -89.93 -1.52
CA ASP A 1213 112.56 -91.39 -1.37
C ASP A 1213 113.76 -91.94 -2.13
N LEU A 1214 114.03 -91.45 -3.34
CA LEU A 1214 115.25 -91.75 -4.09
C LEU A 1214 116.49 -91.22 -3.36
N ALA A 1215 116.45 -90.02 -2.78
CA ALA A 1215 117.55 -89.50 -1.97
C ALA A 1215 117.77 -90.32 -0.68
N ALA A 1216 116.70 -90.85 -0.07
CA ALA A 1216 116.78 -91.76 1.08
C ALA A 1216 117.30 -93.15 0.68
N GLN A 1217 116.88 -93.70 -0.45
CA GLN A 1217 117.47 -94.91 -1.02
C GLN A 1217 118.95 -94.72 -1.37
N ASN A 1218 119.33 -93.53 -1.86
CA ASN A 1218 120.71 -93.18 -2.16
C ASN A 1218 121.54 -92.98 -0.89
N SER A 1219 120.98 -92.39 0.19
CA SER A 1219 121.67 -92.29 1.48
C SER A 1219 121.80 -93.66 2.18
N ILE A 1220 120.82 -94.55 2.04
CA ILE A 1220 120.92 -95.96 2.45
C ILE A 1220 121.98 -96.69 1.61
N LEU A 1221 122.08 -96.44 0.30
CA LEU A 1221 123.17 -96.93 -0.55
C LEU A 1221 124.53 -96.41 -0.10
N HIS A 1222 124.65 -95.12 0.25
CA HIS A 1222 125.86 -94.56 0.83
C HIS A 1222 126.21 -95.20 2.17
N GLN A 1223 125.25 -95.44 3.07
CA GLN A 1223 125.49 -96.18 4.33
C GLN A 1223 125.85 -97.66 4.09
N HIS A 1224 125.31 -98.28 3.04
CA HIS A 1224 125.73 -99.63 2.61
C HIS A 1224 127.14 -99.62 2.00
N LEU A 1225 127.54 -98.59 1.26
CA LEU A 1225 128.89 -98.41 0.75
C LEU A 1225 129.89 -98.07 1.87
N GLU A 1226 129.54 -97.22 2.83
CA GLU A 1226 130.36 -96.91 3.99
C GLU A 1226 130.54 -98.13 4.90
N SER A 1227 129.46 -98.89 5.18
CA SER A 1227 129.56 -100.12 5.95
C SER A 1227 130.26 -101.24 5.19
N SER A 1228 130.21 -101.27 3.85
CA SER A 1228 131.03 -102.13 3.00
C SER A 1228 132.51 -101.73 3.04
N CYS A 1229 132.83 -100.43 2.93
CA CYS A 1229 134.18 -99.89 3.08
C CYS A 1229 134.74 -100.12 4.49
N ALA A 1230 133.93 -100.01 5.54
CA ALA A 1230 134.30 -100.31 6.93
C ALA A 1230 134.49 -101.82 7.17
N ARG A 1231 133.78 -102.67 6.42
CA ARG A 1231 134.03 -104.12 6.38
C ARG A 1231 135.30 -104.45 5.58
N SER A 1232 135.56 -103.75 4.48
CA SER A 1232 136.76 -103.88 3.65
C SER A 1232 138.04 -103.42 4.38
N SER A 1233 137.98 -102.31 5.11
CA SER A 1233 139.09 -101.85 5.96
C SER A 1233 139.32 -102.78 7.16
N ARG A 1234 138.24 -103.34 7.75
CA ARG A 1234 138.38 -104.39 8.77
C ARG A 1234 138.94 -105.71 8.22
N THR A 1235 138.65 -106.10 6.98
CA THR A 1235 139.26 -107.29 6.37
C THR A 1235 140.69 -107.06 5.89
N SER A 1236 141.05 -105.86 5.41
CA SER A 1236 142.45 -105.54 5.10
C SER A 1236 143.32 -105.50 6.36
N VAL A 1237 142.84 -104.92 7.47
CA VAL A 1237 143.55 -104.91 8.76
C VAL A 1237 143.62 -106.30 9.40
N LYS A 1238 142.57 -107.14 9.31
CA LYS A 1238 142.67 -108.55 9.79
C LYS A 1238 143.52 -109.45 8.89
N ARG A 1239 143.54 -109.25 7.57
CA ARG A 1239 144.39 -110.06 6.66
C ARG A 1239 145.86 -109.64 6.71
N ARG A 1240 146.18 -108.38 7.09
CA ARG A 1240 147.56 -107.91 7.37
C ARG A 1240 148.10 -108.29 8.75
N ARG A 1241 147.39 -109.10 9.55
CA ARG A 1241 147.90 -109.73 10.80
C ARG A 1241 148.00 -111.26 10.73
N LEU A 1242 147.84 -111.86 9.56
CA LEU A 1242 147.91 -113.32 9.34
C LEU A 1242 148.81 -113.75 8.17
N TRP A 1243 149.66 -112.83 7.67
CA TRP A 1243 150.66 -113.11 6.63
C TRP A 1243 152.07 -112.61 6.97
N THR A 1244 152.35 -112.37 8.25
CA THR A 1244 153.71 -112.24 8.81
C THR A 1244 154.06 -113.49 9.62
N SER A 1245 153.85 -114.65 8.99
CA SER A 1245 154.15 -115.98 9.55
C SER A 1245 154.47 -117.02 8.47
N ASN A 1246 154.97 -116.57 7.30
CA ASN A 1246 155.75 -117.41 6.39
C ASN A 1246 156.49 -116.54 5.35
N SER A 1247 157.82 -116.69 5.31
CA SER A 1247 158.79 -116.08 4.37
C SER A 1247 158.89 -114.54 4.31
N SER A 1248 160.15 -114.09 4.42
CA SER A 1248 160.71 -112.85 3.82
C SER A 1248 160.10 -111.50 4.24
#